data_AF-A0A948Q3B5-F1
#
_entry.id   AF-A0A948Q3B5-F1
#
_cell.length_a   1.000
_cell.length_b   1.000
_cell.length_c   1.000
_cell.angle_alpha   90.00
_cell.angle_beta   90.00
_cell.angle_gamma   90.00
#
_symmetry.space_group_name_H-M   'P 1'
#
loop_
_entity.id
_entity.type
_entity.pdbx_description
1 polymer ?
#
loop_
_entity_poly.entity_id
_entity_poly.type
_entity_poly.pdbx_seq_one_letter_code
_entity_poly.pdbx_strand_id
1 'polypeptide(L)'
;MILRPIPHPVILPALLLLAAAAFAPLSAAQTPRTVDPESPGLQLQPAPRPPRSADPHSLFDLRRRLLELDKLLSLGSIARAQALLDELSQHSLLQRDLVSRRIQLAQLQGDHEQAIAIAREALEISARNPGLWRSLAGSLLAAGRPDSARAAMERFITQSPNGRSSAVVAIEQCLDAGYPALAVGLIDSMRTQLGEPGFMARQMATVLLSLDRQDEAALQVSAELRSNPFNLSLVRTDLLDGLYDPVRHREFRDGIRARAQEPRAAAAEKVLAANMDLVQGAADLAWEQAAPLVANPATALLLMQNVATLNTELGLLPVDRQYQATIDYLLRVLEAFMGPDQPDALLRRRAADQLAEVCESALEAGSLGADPRAAADRFSALLRRVREINPSSERLYSSQIKLARYVRSELGDPSGAARSLERLLLDLDLPTEGIALARLTLGECYLAAGDTARGRTVLTQLGRDPHFREAGGFAHYHLARLDLAEGHYVTARDRFAVVAMDNPAASYSNDALELGLAIAEELDNPTGGPEIIGFYARAVMYDLVDRPSARLAALEDFVQEATLRVDPDAKQYLLERGLYELAGARAEAGDIEGARLALQTIYQEHADGRYAALAMAGEGALLMDAGRATEAQQVWNRLLAQYPDYLFIDDVRDELRKLP
;
A
#
# COMPACT_ATOMS: atom_id res chain seq x y z
N MET A 1 4.68 -26.13 6.80
CA MET A 1 3.71 -25.21 7.41
C MET A 1 4.41 -24.66 8.64
N ILE A 2 5.16 -23.57 8.47
CA ILE A 2 5.84 -22.90 9.58
C ILE A 2 4.80 -21.94 10.12
N LEU A 3 4.30 -22.19 11.34
CA LEU A 3 3.41 -21.28 12.04
C LEU A 3 4.16 -19.94 12.15
N ARG A 4 3.56 -18.85 11.66
CA ARG A 4 4.08 -17.52 11.95
C ARG A 4 4.05 -17.35 13.47
N PRO A 5 5.05 -16.71 14.10
CA PRO A 5 4.96 -16.37 15.52
C PRO A 5 3.66 -15.61 15.75
N ILE A 6 2.96 -15.91 16.85
CA ILE A 6 1.73 -15.20 17.25
C ILE A 6 2.06 -13.71 17.17
N PRO A 7 1.34 -12.92 16.34
CA PRO A 7 1.69 -11.52 16.16
C PRO A 7 1.52 -10.81 17.50
N HIS A 8 2.64 -10.34 18.08
CA HIS A 8 2.55 -9.20 18.99
C HIS A 8 1.87 -8.07 18.20
N PRO A 9 0.88 -7.36 18.76
CA PRO A 9 0.24 -6.26 18.06
C PRO A 9 1.30 -5.18 17.75
N VAL A 10 1.83 -5.22 16.53
CA VAL A 10 2.76 -4.20 16.02
C VAL A 10 1.92 -2.97 15.76
N ILE A 11 2.15 -1.93 16.55
CA ILE A 11 1.58 -0.60 16.32
C ILE A 11 2.17 -0.06 15.01
N LEU A 12 1.41 -0.15 13.92
CA LEU A 12 1.73 0.48 12.64
C LEU A 12 1.22 1.93 12.66
N PRO A 13 2.08 2.95 12.51
CA PRO A 13 1.60 4.29 12.20
C PRO A 13 1.17 4.32 10.73
N ALA A 14 -0.13 4.48 10.50
CA ALA A 14 -0.69 4.65 9.16
C ALA A 14 -0.15 5.93 8.49
N LEU A 15 0.61 5.74 7.41
CA LEU A 15 1.11 6.78 6.52
C LEU A 15 -0.01 7.23 5.57
N LEU A 16 -0.53 8.43 5.78
CA LEU A 16 -1.51 9.10 4.92
C LEU A 16 -0.81 10.30 4.28
N LEU A 17 -0.15 10.10 3.13
CA LEU A 17 0.46 11.20 2.37
C LEU A 17 0.77 10.78 0.92
N LEU A 18 -0.20 10.92 0.02
CA LEU A 18 0.01 11.06 -1.42
C LEU A 18 -1.26 11.58 -2.09
N ALA A 19 -1.37 12.90 -2.27
CA ALA A 19 -2.08 13.56 -3.39
C ALA A 19 -2.12 15.08 -3.18
N ALA A 20 -1.05 15.81 -3.53
CA ALA A 20 -1.14 17.21 -3.98
C ALA A 20 0.26 17.75 -4.34
N ALA A 21 0.62 17.78 -5.62
CA ALA A 21 1.48 18.84 -6.21
C ALA A 21 1.74 18.58 -7.70
N ALA A 22 0.82 19.04 -8.56
CA ALA A 22 1.12 19.30 -9.97
C ALA A 22 0.18 20.37 -10.53
N PHE A 23 0.33 21.61 -10.05
CA PHE A 23 -0.16 22.79 -10.75
C PHE A 23 0.95 23.85 -10.73
N ALA A 24 1.75 23.86 -11.80
CA ALA A 24 2.60 25.00 -12.12
C ALA A 24 1.75 26.08 -12.80
N PRO A 25 1.80 27.36 -12.39
CA PRO A 25 1.15 28.41 -13.14
C PRO A 25 2.03 28.82 -14.33
N LEU A 26 1.50 28.65 -15.54
CA LEU A 26 1.98 29.31 -16.75
C LEU A 26 1.73 30.82 -16.60
N SER A 27 2.76 31.56 -16.21
CA SER A 27 2.77 33.01 -16.19
C SER A 27 2.99 33.53 -17.62
N ALA A 28 1.91 33.87 -18.32
CA ALA A 28 1.96 34.55 -19.60
C ALA A 28 1.98 36.07 -19.37
N ALA A 29 3.10 36.69 -19.72
CA ALA A 29 3.30 38.13 -19.71
C ALA A 29 2.29 38.84 -20.63
N GLN A 30 1.45 39.70 -20.06
CA GLN A 30 0.70 40.69 -20.82
C GLN A 30 1.51 41.99 -20.87
N THR A 31 1.97 42.34 -22.06
CA THR A 31 2.53 43.66 -22.40
C THR A 31 1.46 44.75 -22.24
N PRO A 32 1.78 45.90 -21.64
CA PRO A 32 0.83 47.00 -21.50
C PRO A 32 0.59 47.67 -22.86
N ARG A 33 -0.68 47.75 -23.28
CA ARG A 33 -1.09 48.58 -24.41
C ARG A 33 -1.08 50.05 -23.98
N THR A 34 -0.28 50.83 -24.70
CA THR A 34 -0.22 52.28 -24.70
C THR A 34 -1.58 52.88 -25.10
N VAL A 35 -2.06 53.81 -24.29
CA VAL A 35 -3.24 54.65 -24.57
C VAL A 35 -2.72 55.91 -25.24
N ASP A 36 -3.13 56.17 -26.48
CA ASP A 36 -3.00 57.48 -27.11
C ASP A 36 -4.29 58.31 -26.91
N PRO A 37 -4.17 59.63 -26.72
CA PRO A 37 -5.29 60.51 -26.44
C PRO A 37 -5.83 61.21 -27.70
N GLU A 38 -7.03 61.79 -27.52
CA GLU A 38 -7.66 62.82 -28.35
C GLU A 38 -8.31 62.42 -29.69
N SER A 39 -9.66 62.45 -29.69
CA SER A 39 -10.47 62.90 -30.82
C SER A 39 -11.80 63.49 -30.34
N PRO A 40 -12.38 64.45 -31.08
CA PRO A 40 -13.21 65.53 -30.53
C PRO A 40 -14.70 65.21 -30.53
N GLY A 41 -15.44 66.02 -29.74
CA GLY A 41 -16.83 65.81 -29.37
C GLY A 41 -17.82 65.69 -30.52
N LEU A 42 -18.57 64.59 -30.49
CA LEU A 42 -19.84 64.40 -31.17
C LEU A 42 -20.96 64.62 -30.15
N GLN A 43 -21.68 65.74 -30.28
CA GLN A 43 -22.94 65.98 -29.56
C GLN A 43 -24.01 65.02 -30.10
N LEU A 44 -24.27 63.93 -29.36
CA LEU A 44 -25.41 63.06 -29.59
C LEU A 44 -26.65 63.65 -28.91
N GLN A 45 -27.70 63.89 -29.70
CA GLN A 45 -29.04 64.18 -29.21
C GLN A 45 -29.54 63.03 -28.31
N PRO A 46 -30.31 63.33 -27.25
CA PRO A 46 -30.82 62.30 -26.35
C PRO A 46 -31.84 61.42 -27.08
N ALA A 47 -31.46 60.17 -27.32
CA ALA A 47 -32.39 59.12 -27.72
C ALA A 47 -33.45 58.91 -26.62
N PRO A 48 -34.70 58.56 -26.98
CA PRO A 48 -35.74 58.26 -26.00
C PRO A 48 -35.27 57.17 -25.04
N ARG A 49 -35.44 57.43 -23.73
CA ARG A 49 -35.05 56.51 -22.65
C ARG A 49 -35.60 55.11 -22.94
N PRO A 50 -34.76 54.07 -23.03
CA PRO A 50 -35.25 52.70 -23.03
C PRO A 50 -36.01 52.44 -21.72
N PRO A 51 -36.96 51.49 -21.72
CA PRO A 51 -37.70 51.12 -20.53
C PRO A 51 -36.73 50.86 -19.37
N ARG A 52 -37.06 51.39 -18.19
CA ARG A 52 -36.27 51.32 -16.95
C ARG A 52 -35.58 49.96 -16.84
N SER A 53 -34.26 49.96 -16.99
CA SER A 53 -33.39 48.81 -16.72
C SER A 53 -33.71 48.27 -15.34
N ALA A 54 -33.86 46.94 -15.24
CA ALA A 54 -33.97 46.25 -13.96
C ALA A 54 -32.92 46.78 -12.97
N ASP A 55 -33.33 47.03 -11.72
CA ASP A 55 -32.46 47.50 -10.65
C ASP A 55 -31.18 46.63 -10.60
N PRO A 56 -29.96 47.20 -10.73
CA PRO A 56 -28.71 46.45 -10.69
C PRO A 56 -28.59 45.51 -9.48
N HIS A 57 -29.20 45.87 -8.34
CA HIS A 57 -29.26 45.02 -7.16
C HIS A 57 -30.09 43.75 -7.37
N SER A 58 -31.18 43.83 -8.15
CA SER A 58 -32.01 42.67 -8.49
C SER A 58 -31.26 41.66 -9.38
N LEU A 59 -30.44 42.12 -10.33
CA LEU A 59 -29.65 41.25 -11.19
C LEU A 59 -28.52 40.54 -10.43
N PHE A 60 -27.92 41.21 -9.44
CA PHE A 60 -26.91 40.61 -8.58
C PHE A 60 -27.53 39.52 -7.69
N ASP A 61 -28.72 39.76 -7.12
CA ASP A 61 -29.42 38.75 -6.31
C ASP A 61 -29.81 37.52 -7.15
N LEU A 62 -30.34 37.73 -8.37
CA LEU A 62 -30.67 36.64 -9.28
C LEU A 62 -29.45 35.78 -9.65
N ARG A 63 -28.27 36.41 -9.90
CA ARG A 63 -27.02 35.66 -10.15
C ARG A 63 -26.58 34.85 -8.94
N ARG A 64 -26.68 35.42 -7.74
CA ARG A 64 -26.36 34.71 -6.50
C ARG A 64 -27.26 33.49 -6.31
N ARG A 65 -28.57 33.63 -6.55
CA ARG A 65 -29.53 32.53 -6.48
C ARG A 65 -29.29 31.45 -7.54
N LEU A 66 -28.86 31.82 -8.75
CA LEU A 66 -28.45 30.84 -9.76
C LEU A 66 -27.24 30.01 -9.33
N LEU A 67 -26.24 30.65 -8.70
CA LEU A 67 -25.08 29.93 -8.14
C LEU A 67 -25.50 29.02 -6.97
N GLU A 68 -26.44 29.45 -6.14
CA GLU A 68 -27.02 28.62 -5.10
C GLU A 68 -27.75 27.40 -5.68
N LEU A 69 -28.53 27.60 -6.74
CA LEU A 69 -29.20 26.51 -7.46
C LEU A 69 -28.19 25.52 -8.04
N ASP A 70 -27.10 25.98 -8.66
CA ASP A 70 -26.03 25.10 -9.16
C ASP A 70 -25.38 24.29 -8.03
N LYS A 71 -25.18 24.92 -6.87
CA LYS A 71 -24.68 24.24 -5.68
C LYS A 71 -25.67 23.18 -5.18
N LEU A 72 -26.96 23.48 -5.15
CA LEU A 72 -27.98 22.51 -4.74
C LEU A 72 -28.06 21.32 -5.70
N LEU A 73 -27.95 21.55 -7.00
CA LEU A 73 -27.95 20.50 -8.03
C LEU A 73 -26.69 19.61 -7.92
N SER A 74 -25.50 20.21 -7.76
CA SER A 74 -24.26 19.44 -7.59
C SER A 74 -24.22 18.61 -6.30
N LEU A 75 -24.89 19.07 -5.23
CA LEU A 75 -25.06 18.33 -3.98
C LEU A 75 -26.20 17.31 -4.01
N GLY A 76 -26.95 17.18 -5.12
CA GLY A 76 -28.10 16.27 -5.21
C GLY A 76 -29.29 16.67 -4.31
N SER A 77 -29.39 17.93 -3.88
CA SER A 77 -30.47 18.44 -3.02
C SER A 77 -31.76 18.72 -3.80
N ILE A 78 -32.36 17.67 -4.37
CA ILE A 78 -33.46 17.72 -5.36
C ILE A 78 -34.62 18.63 -4.91
N ALA A 79 -35.16 18.43 -3.70
CA ALA A 79 -36.35 19.18 -3.25
C ALA A 79 -36.08 20.69 -3.12
N ARG A 80 -34.91 21.07 -2.60
CA ARG A 80 -34.50 22.49 -2.46
C ARG A 80 -34.19 23.11 -3.81
N ALA A 81 -33.52 22.36 -4.69
CA ALA A 81 -33.25 22.79 -6.05
C ALA A 81 -34.55 23.05 -6.82
N GLN A 82 -35.55 22.16 -6.71
CA GLN A 82 -36.87 22.34 -7.31
C GLN A 82 -37.55 23.60 -6.81
N ALA A 83 -37.64 23.81 -5.49
CA ALA A 83 -38.30 24.98 -4.93
C ALA A 83 -37.65 26.30 -5.39
N LEU A 84 -36.32 26.35 -5.41
CA LEU A 84 -35.58 27.53 -5.87
C LEU A 84 -35.72 27.73 -7.39
N LEU A 85 -35.76 26.64 -8.16
CA LEU A 85 -35.97 26.69 -9.60
C LEU A 85 -37.38 27.19 -9.96
N ASP A 86 -38.41 26.75 -9.22
CA ASP A 86 -39.79 27.20 -9.40
C ASP A 86 -39.93 28.70 -9.08
N GLU A 87 -39.28 29.18 -8.01
CA GLU A 87 -39.22 30.60 -7.68
C GLU A 87 -38.54 31.41 -8.80
N LEU A 88 -37.35 30.97 -9.23
CA LEU A 88 -36.59 31.66 -10.28
C LEU A 88 -37.32 31.65 -11.64
N SER A 89 -38.16 30.65 -11.90
CA SER A 89 -38.94 30.54 -13.15
C SER A 89 -39.98 31.66 -13.31
N GLN A 90 -40.40 32.31 -12.22
CA GLN A 90 -41.32 33.45 -12.27
C GLN A 90 -40.69 34.68 -12.93
N HIS A 91 -39.36 34.73 -13.02
CA HIS A 91 -38.62 35.80 -13.68
C HIS A 91 -38.37 35.48 -15.15
N SER A 92 -39.11 36.15 -16.05
CA SER A 92 -39.01 35.95 -17.51
C SER A 92 -37.59 36.12 -18.08
N LEU A 93 -36.78 36.98 -17.44
CA LEU A 93 -35.39 37.23 -17.82
C LEU A 93 -34.48 36.00 -17.70
N LEU A 94 -34.80 35.07 -16.80
CA LEU A 94 -34.00 33.88 -16.53
C LEU A 94 -34.45 32.64 -17.28
N GLN A 95 -35.57 32.70 -18.00
CA GLN A 95 -36.17 31.52 -18.63
C GLN A 95 -35.20 30.73 -19.51
N ARG A 96 -34.30 31.42 -20.23
CA ARG A 96 -33.26 30.76 -21.04
C ARG A 96 -32.15 30.13 -20.20
N ASP A 97 -31.74 30.78 -19.12
CA ASP A 97 -30.65 30.33 -18.25
C ASP A 97 -31.07 29.17 -17.35
N LEU A 98 -32.37 29.02 -17.08
CA LEU A 98 -32.90 27.94 -16.25
C LEU A 98 -33.07 26.61 -17.00
N VAL A 99 -33.04 26.60 -18.34
CA VAL A 99 -33.29 25.39 -19.13
C VAL A 99 -32.32 24.26 -18.79
N SER A 100 -31.01 24.52 -18.78
CA SER A 100 -30.01 23.49 -18.46
C SER A 100 -30.18 22.92 -17.05
N ARG A 101 -30.59 23.77 -16.10
CA ARG A 101 -30.86 23.41 -14.70
C ARG A 101 -32.13 22.58 -14.57
N ARG A 102 -33.17 22.88 -15.34
CA ARG A 102 -34.40 22.06 -15.44
C ARG A 102 -34.10 20.67 -15.96
N ILE A 103 -33.26 20.57 -17.01
CA ILE A 103 -32.84 19.27 -17.55
C ILE A 103 -32.05 18.49 -16.48
N GLN A 104 -31.09 19.13 -15.81
CA GLN A 104 -30.29 18.49 -14.76
C GLN A 104 -31.15 18.03 -13.56
N LEU A 105 -32.13 18.83 -13.16
CA LEU A 105 -33.04 18.48 -12.07
C LEU A 105 -33.88 17.25 -12.42
N ALA A 106 -34.44 17.20 -13.63
CA ALA A 106 -35.19 16.04 -14.13
C ALA A 106 -34.29 14.79 -14.20
N GLN A 107 -33.03 14.93 -14.62
CA GLN A 107 -32.04 13.84 -14.60
C GLN A 107 -31.78 13.32 -13.18
N LEU A 108 -31.60 14.21 -12.20
CA LEU A 108 -31.39 13.84 -10.79
C LEU A 108 -32.62 13.17 -10.17
N GLN A 109 -33.82 13.52 -10.63
CA GLN A 109 -35.08 12.88 -10.22
C GLN A 109 -35.27 11.49 -10.85
N GLY A 110 -34.44 11.09 -11.82
CA GLY A 110 -34.62 9.87 -12.61
C GLY A 110 -35.69 10.01 -13.71
N ASP A 111 -36.27 11.20 -13.91
CA ASP A 111 -37.23 11.45 -14.98
C ASP A 111 -36.51 11.82 -16.28
N HIS A 112 -35.90 10.80 -16.89
CA HIS A 112 -35.11 10.97 -18.10
C HIS A 112 -35.95 11.33 -19.33
N GLU A 113 -37.23 10.94 -19.39
CA GLU A 113 -38.14 11.33 -20.48
C GLU A 113 -38.48 12.82 -20.43
N GLN A 114 -38.76 13.35 -19.24
CA GLN A 114 -38.98 14.78 -19.08
C GLN A 114 -37.72 15.57 -19.43
N ALA A 115 -36.55 15.11 -19.00
CA ALA A 115 -35.27 15.72 -19.38
C ALA A 115 -35.07 15.76 -20.91
N ILE A 116 -35.41 14.68 -21.63
CA ILE A 116 -35.38 14.61 -23.10
C ILE A 116 -36.34 15.62 -23.72
N ALA A 117 -37.57 15.71 -23.23
CA ALA A 117 -38.59 16.61 -23.76
C ALA A 117 -38.14 18.08 -23.63
N ILE A 118 -37.69 18.49 -22.44
CA ILE A 118 -37.20 19.85 -22.18
C ILE A 118 -35.98 20.18 -23.07
N ALA A 119 -35.05 19.23 -23.22
CA ALA A 119 -33.86 19.43 -24.05
C ALA A 119 -34.22 19.61 -25.54
N ARG A 120 -35.18 18.83 -26.06
CA ARG A 120 -35.64 18.94 -27.46
C ARG A 120 -36.32 20.29 -27.73
N GLU A 121 -37.24 20.71 -26.86
CA GLU A 121 -37.90 22.02 -26.95
C GLU A 121 -36.87 23.16 -26.95
N ALA A 122 -35.88 23.09 -26.07
CA ALA A 122 -34.82 24.08 -26.01
C ALA A 122 -33.95 24.12 -27.27
N LEU A 123 -33.73 22.97 -27.92
CA LEU A 123 -32.96 22.86 -29.15
C LEU A 123 -33.71 23.41 -30.38
N GLU A 124 -35.05 23.47 -30.36
CA GLU A 124 -35.81 24.17 -31.41
C GLU A 124 -35.50 25.67 -31.42
N ILE A 125 -35.25 26.25 -30.23
CA ILE A 125 -34.91 27.66 -30.07
C ILE A 125 -33.41 27.90 -30.32
N SER A 126 -32.55 26.97 -29.84
CA SER A 126 -31.09 27.15 -29.80
C SER A 126 -30.33 25.92 -30.30
N ALA A 127 -30.57 25.54 -31.56
CA ALA A 127 -29.99 24.33 -32.17
C ALA A 127 -28.45 24.26 -32.18
N ARG A 128 -27.75 25.39 -32.00
CA ARG A 128 -26.27 25.47 -31.97
C ARG A 128 -25.67 25.40 -30.55
N ASN A 129 -26.48 25.23 -29.51
CA ASN A 129 -25.96 25.17 -28.14
C ASN A 129 -25.42 23.77 -27.82
N PRO A 130 -24.09 23.57 -27.69
CA PRO A 130 -23.50 22.26 -27.43
C PRO A 130 -23.90 21.70 -26.06
N GLY A 131 -24.14 22.56 -25.06
CA GLY A 131 -24.55 22.12 -23.72
C GLY A 131 -25.89 21.38 -23.74
N LEU A 132 -26.84 21.85 -24.54
CA LEU A 132 -28.15 21.19 -24.69
C LEU A 132 -28.04 19.83 -25.38
N TRP A 133 -27.20 19.71 -26.41
CA TRP A 133 -26.94 18.44 -27.07
C TRP A 133 -26.26 17.42 -26.14
N ARG A 134 -25.31 17.85 -25.30
CA ARG A 134 -24.68 17.02 -24.27
C ARG A 134 -25.69 16.51 -23.25
N SER A 135 -26.56 17.38 -22.73
CA SER A 135 -27.60 17.00 -21.77
C SER A 135 -28.65 16.08 -22.40
N LEU A 136 -29.03 16.31 -23.66
CA LEU A 136 -29.92 15.43 -24.41
C LEU A 136 -29.31 14.03 -24.57
N ALA A 137 -28.04 13.94 -24.97
CA ALA A 137 -27.34 12.67 -25.12
C ALA A 137 -27.33 11.86 -23.82
N GLY A 138 -27.00 12.48 -22.69
CA GLY A 138 -27.01 11.82 -21.38
C GLY A 138 -28.37 11.29 -20.98
N SER A 139 -29.41 12.10 -21.18
CA SER A 139 -30.79 11.69 -20.87
C SER A 139 -31.24 10.53 -21.76
N LEU A 140 -30.83 10.52 -23.03
CA LEU A 140 -31.13 9.42 -23.96
C LEU A 140 -30.42 8.12 -23.58
N LEU A 141 -29.17 8.17 -23.11
CA LEU A 141 -28.47 6.99 -22.60
C LEU A 141 -29.16 6.42 -21.35
N ALA A 142 -29.48 7.28 -20.39
CA ALA A 142 -30.16 6.88 -19.17
C ALA A 142 -31.57 6.31 -19.43
N ALA A 143 -32.24 6.76 -20.49
CA ALA A 143 -33.53 6.25 -20.95
C ALA A 143 -33.45 4.99 -21.84
N GLY A 144 -32.27 4.39 -22.05
CA GLY A 144 -32.16 3.17 -22.87
C GLY A 144 -32.21 3.41 -24.39
N ARG A 145 -31.88 4.61 -24.88
CA ARG A 145 -31.98 5.02 -26.29
C ARG A 145 -30.62 5.33 -26.93
N PRO A 146 -29.70 4.34 -27.04
CA PRO A 146 -28.31 4.58 -27.46
C PRO A 146 -28.16 5.15 -28.88
N ASP A 147 -28.99 4.72 -29.85
CA ASP A 147 -28.91 5.22 -31.22
C ASP A 147 -29.27 6.71 -31.32
N SER A 148 -30.30 7.12 -30.58
CA SER A 148 -30.67 8.53 -30.48
C SER A 148 -29.60 9.34 -29.73
N ALA A 149 -29.02 8.76 -28.69
CA ALA A 149 -27.92 9.38 -27.95
C ALA A 149 -26.71 9.61 -28.86
N ARG A 150 -26.35 8.64 -29.70
CA ARG A 150 -25.28 8.77 -30.70
C ARG A 150 -25.49 9.97 -31.61
N ALA A 151 -26.68 10.11 -32.19
CA ALA A 151 -26.99 11.24 -33.06
C ALA A 151 -26.88 12.58 -32.31
N ALA A 152 -27.33 12.64 -31.05
CA ALA A 152 -27.17 13.82 -30.21
C ALA A 152 -25.70 14.13 -29.89
N MET A 153 -24.87 13.11 -29.66
CA MET A 153 -23.42 13.25 -29.43
C MET A 153 -22.69 13.78 -30.66
N GLU A 154 -23.01 13.28 -31.85
CA GLU A 154 -22.44 13.78 -33.11
C GLU A 154 -22.77 15.27 -33.30
N ARG A 155 -23.99 15.69 -32.96
CA ARG A 155 -24.38 17.11 -32.93
C ARG A 155 -23.61 17.90 -31.87
N PHE A 156 -23.49 17.37 -30.66
CA PHE A 156 -22.69 17.99 -29.59
C PHE A 156 -21.24 18.23 -30.03
N ILE A 157 -20.60 17.22 -30.62
CA ILE A 157 -19.22 17.31 -31.09
C ILE A 157 -19.10 18.35 -32.20
N THR A 158 -20.00 18.31 -33.19
CA THR A 158 -20.00 19.24 -34.34
C THR A 158 -20.22 20.70 -33.93
N GLN A 159 -21.08 20.96 -32.93
CA GLN A 159 -21.38 22.32 -32.47
C GLN A 159 -20.38 22.84 -31.43
N SER A 160 -19.50 21.99 -30.91
CA SER A 160 -18.53 22.40 -29.90
C SER A 160 -17.33 23.12 -30.52
N PRO A 161 -16.79 24.18 -29.86
CA PRO A 161 -15.60 24.87 -30.36
C PRO A 161 -14.36 23.96 -30.46
N ASN A 162 -14.30 22.92 -29.64
CA ASN A 162 -13.22 21.93 -29.64
C ASN A 162 -13.82 20.52 -29.78
N GLY A 163 -13.83 20.02 -31.02
CA GLY A 163 -14.35 18.69 -31.36
C GLY A 163 -13.63 17.54 -30.66
N ARG A 164 -12.33 17.70 -30.37
CA ARG A 164 -11.54 16.67 -29.67
C ARG A 164 -12.00 16.54 -28.22
N SER A 165 -12.07 17.66 -27.50
CA SER A 165 -12.47 17.64 -26.08
C SER A 165 -13.94 17.23 -25.91
N SER A 166 -14.83 17.65 -26.81
CA SER A 166 -16.24 17.21 -26.78
C SER A 166 -16.39 15.72 -27.09
N ALA A 167 -15.55 15.16 -27.97
CA ALA A 167 -15.53 13.72 -28.21
C ALA A 167 -15.13 12.92 -26.96
N VAL A 168 -14.07 13.32 -26.26
CA VAL A 168 -13.64 12.68 -25.00
C VAL A 168 -14.81 12.65 -24.00
N VAL A 169 -15.46 13.80 -23.80
CA VAL A 169 -16.61 13.91 -22.90
C VAL A 169 -17.77 13.01 -23.31
N ALA A 170 -18.08 12.92 -24.61
CA ALA A 170 -19.16 12.08 -25.11
C ALA A 170 -18.84 10.58 -24.93
N ILE A 171 -17.57 10.19 -25.11
CA ILE A 171 -17.09 8.83 -24.88
C ILE A 171 -17.20 8.46 -23.40
N GLU A 172 -16.72 9.32 -22.50
CA GLU A 172 -16.86 9.12 -21.04
C GLU A 172 -18.34 8.96 -20.64
N GLN A 173 -19.22 9.80 -21.20
CA GLN A 173 -20.66 9.71 -20.94
C GLN A 173 -21.28 8.37 -21.39
N CYS A 174 -20.80 7.78 -22.49
CA CYS A 174 -21.20 6.43 -22.89
C CYS A 174 -20.73 5.37 -21.90
N LEU A 175 -19.49 5.48 -21.41
CA LEU A 175 -18.90 4.52 -20.48
C LEU A 175 -19.59 4.56 -19.11
N ASP A 176 -19.79 5.76 -18.56
CA ASP A 176 -20.49 5.98 -17.30
C ASP A 176 -21.93 5.45 -17.34
N ALA A 177 -22.58 5.53 -18.50
CA ALA A 177 -23.93 5.02 -18.71
C ALA A 177 -23.99 3.52 -19.04
N GLY A 178 -22.86 2.81 -19.07
CA GLY A 178 -22.82 1.37 -19.34
C GLY A 178 -23.02 0.99 -20.82
N TYR A 179 -22.68 1.87 -21.76
CA TYR A 179 -22.73 1.62 -23.22
C TYR A 179 -21.34 1.56 -23.87
N PRO A 180 -20.49 0.58 -23.51
CA PRO A 180 -19.13 0.47 -24.03
C PRO A 180 -19.05 0.28 -25.55
N ALA A 181 -19.99 -0.45 -26.16
CA ALA A 181 -20.03 -0.63 -27.62
C ALA A 181 -20.26 0.69 -28.38
N LEU A 182 -21.07 1.59 -27.81
CA LEU A 182 -21.30 2.91 -28.38
C LEU A 182 -20.04 3.79 -28.25
N ALA A 183 -19.36 3.73 -27.11
CA ALA A 183 -18.09 4.41 -26.89
C ALA A 183 -17.03 4.02 -27.93
N VAL A 184 -16.89 2.71 -28.20
CA VAL A 184 -16.01 2.15 -29.25
C VAL A 184 -16.34 2.74 -30.62
N GLY A 185 -17.62 2.70 -31.02
CA GLY A 185 -18.04 3.23 -32.32
C GLY A 185 -17.81 4.75 -32.45
N LEU A 186 -17.89 5.49 -31.35
CA LEU A 186 -17.60 6.91 -31.32
C LEU A 186 -16.10 7.19 -31.45
N ILE A 187 -15.24 6.41 -30.76
CA ILE A 187 -13.78 6.49 -30.90
C ILE A 187 -13.36 6.27 -32.36
N ASP A 188 -13.87 5.23 -33.02
CA ASP A 188 -13.53 4.93 -34.42
C ASP A 188 -13.99 6.04 -35.40
N SER A 189 -15.18 6.59 -35.17
CA SER A 189 -15.69 7.73 -35.95
C SER A 189 -14.75 8.93 -35.82
N MET A 190 -14.30 9.21 -34.59
CA MET A 190 -13.42 10.34 -34.31
C MET A 190 -12.00 10.14 -34.84
N ARG A 191 -11.45 8.93 -34.79
CA ARG A 191 -10.15 8.61 -35.43
C ARG A 191 -10.16 8.93 -36.91
N THR A 192 -11.25 8.59 -37.60
CA THR A 192 -11.43 8.87 -39.02
C THR A 192 -11.55 10.37 -39.28
N GLN A 193 -12.37 11.07 -38.49
CA GLN A 193 -12.58 12.52 -38.65
C GLN A 193 -11.35 13.37 -38.33
N LEU A 194 -10.60 12.99 -37.29
CA LEU A 194 -9.38 13.70 -36.87
C LEU A 194 -8.15 13.30 -37.71
N GLY A 195 -8.21 12.18 -38.43
CA GLY A 195 -7.04 11.61 -39.11
C GLY A 195 -5.97 11.11 -38.12
N GLU A 196 -6.39 10.72 -36.91
CA GLU A 196 -5.52 10.32 -35.81
C GLU A 196 -5.82 8.88 -35.40
N PRO A 197 -5.14 7.86 -35.97
CA PRO A 197 -5.39 6.46 -35.63
C PRO A 197 -5.20 6.12 -34.14
N GLY A 198 -4.32 6.85 -33.45
CA GLY A 198 -4.03 6.66 -32.02
C GLY A 198 -5.01 7.35 -31.07
N PHE A 199 -6.01 8.07 -31.57
CA PHE A 199 -6.96 8.78 -30.69
C PHE A 199 -7.61 7.80 -29.69
N MET A 200 -7.41 8.05 -28.40
CA MET A 200 -7.88 7.25 -27.26
C MET A 200 -7.57 5.75 -27.33
N ALA A 201 -6.43 5.32 -27.90
CA ALA A 201 -6.10 3.89 -28.01
C ALA A 201 -6.04 3.17 -26.66
N ARG A 202 -5.50 3.82 -25.62
CA ARG A 202 -5.50 3.27 -24.25
C ARG A 202 -6.90 3.00 -23.70
N GLN A 203 -7.80 3.99 -23.74
CA GLN A 203 -9.19 3.81 -23.29
C GLN A 203 -9.95 2.83 -24.19
N MET A 204 -9.70 2.84 -25.49
CA MET A 204 -10.29 1.87 -26.42
C MET A 204 -9.92 0.43 -26.03
N ALA A 205 -8.67 0.18 -25.64
CA ALA A 205 -8.24 -1.16 -25.21
C ALA A 205 -9.00 -1.67 -23.99
N THR A 206 -9.15 -0.85 -22.95
CA THR A 206 -9.87 -1.25 -21.72
C THR A 206 -11.35 -1.50 -21.99
N VAL A 207 -11.96 -0.69 -22.87
CA VAL A 207 -13.37 -0.86 -23.27
C VAL A 207 -13.56 -2.09 -24.17
N LEU A 208 -12.61 -2.40 -25.06
CA LEU A 208 -12.65 -3.62 -25.86
C LEU A 208 -12.50 -4.87 -24.98
N LEU A 209 -11.68 -4.82 -23.94
CA LEU A 209 -11.58 -5.90 -22.96
C LEU A 209 -12.89 -6.12 -22.20
N SER A 210 -13.57 -5.06 -21.76
CA SER A 210 -14.88 -5.20 -21.08
C SER A 210 -15.97 -5.81 -21.98
N LEU A 211 -15.78 -5.72 -23.30
CA LEU A 211 -16.64 -6.31 -24.33
C LEU A 211 -16.17 -7.71 -24.78
N ASP A 212 -15.15 -8.30 -24.14
CA ASP A 212 -14.54 -9.58 -24.53
C ASP A 212 -13.95 -9.59 -25.96
N ARG A 213 -13.62 -8.41 -26.50
CA ARG A 213 -12.97 -8.24 -27.82
C ARG A 213 -11.46 -8.22 -27.67
N GLN A 214 -10.93 -9.34 -27.17
CA GLN A 214 -9.58 -9.47 -26.65
C GLN A 214 -8.47 -9.20 -27.68
N ASP A 215 -8.56 -9.76 -28.89
CA ASP A 215 -7.55 -9.57 -29.95
C ASP A 215 -7.45 -8.11 -30.42
N GLU A 216 -8.59 -7.42 -30.48
CA GLU A 216 -8.66 -6.01 -30.86
C GLU A 216 -8.10 -5.13 -29.75
N ALA A 217 -8.40 -5.45 -28.49
CA ALA A 217 -7.79 -4.75 -27.35
C ALA A 217 -6.26 -4.88 -27.38
N ALA A 218 -5.73 -6.08 -27.66
CA ALA A 218 -4.29 -6.31 -27.78
C ALA A 218 -3.67 -5.47 -28.91
N LEU A 219 -4.38 -5.32 -30.04
CA LEU A 219 -3.96 -4.45 -31.13
C LEU A 219 -3.90 -2.97 -30.70
N GLN A 220 -4.89 -2.50 -29.95
CA GLN A 220 -4.93 -1.11 -29.50
C GLN A 220 -3.81 -0.77 -28.52
N VAL A 221 -3.54 -1.66 -27.56
CA VAL A 221 -2.41 -1.52 -26.63
C VAL A 221 -1.08 -1.49 -27.37
N SER A 222 -0.88 -2.42 -28.29
CA SER A 222 0.32 -2.48 -29.13
C SER A 222 0.50 -1.20 -29.95
N ALA A 223 -0.57 -0.71 -30.60
CA ALA A 223 -0.53 0.55 -31.34
C ALA A 223 -0.15 1.74 -30.45
N GLU A 224 -0.73 1.84 -29.25
CA GLU A 224 -0.42 2.89 -28.28
C GLU A 224 1.05 2.87 -27.87
N LEU A 225 1.57 1.70 -27.48
CA LEU A 225 2.96 1.55 -27.03
C LEU A 225 3.98 1.75 -28.16
N ARG A 226 3.61 1.47 -29.41
CA ARG A 226 4.46 1.80 -30.58
C ARG A 226 4.51 3.30 -30.82
N SER A 227 3.39 4.01 -30.68
CA SER A 227 3.37 5.47 -30.83
C SER A 227 4.00 6.20 -29.65
N ASN A 228 3.75 5.73 -28.42
CA ASN A 228 4.12 6.39 -27.18
C ASN A 228 4.66 5.37 -26.16
N PRO A 229 5.92 4.89 -26.29
CA PRO A 229 6.49 3.91 -25.36
C PRO A 229 6.49 4.36 -23.89
N PHE A 230 6.51 5.68 -23.64
CA PHE A 230 6.45 6.26 -22.30
C PHE A 230 5.11 6.05 -21.58
N ASN A 231 4.06 5.67 -22.31
CA ASN A 231 2.76 5.35 -21.72
C ASN A 231 2.71 3.93 -21.11
N LEU A 232 3.82 3.18 -21.11
CA LEU A 232 3.88 1.85 -20.52
C LEU A 232 3.35 1.79 -19.09
N SER A 233 3.75 2.72 -18.22
CA SER A 233 3.28 2.73 -16.81
C SER A 233 1.78 2.93 -16.72
N LEU A 234 1.23 3.89 -17.49
CA LEU A 234 -0.19 4.17 -17.55
C LEU A 234 -1.01 3.00 -18.10
N VAL A 235 -0.55 2.40 -19.20
CA VAL A 235 -1.18 1.22 -19.81
C VAL A 235 -1.14 0.03 -18.84
N ARG A 236 -0.01 -0.18 -18.18
CA ARG A 236 0.16 -1.25 -17.20
C ARG A 236 -0.82 -1.09 -16.03
N THR A 237 -0.89 0.11 -15.42
CA THR A 237 -1.83 0.40 -14.33
C THR A 237 -3.28 0.19 -14.76
N ASP A 238 -3.70 0.77 -15.90
CA ASP A 238 -5.08 0.61 -16.38
C ASP A 238 -5.48 -0.85 -16.63
N LEU A 239 -4.52 -1.69 -17.03
CA LEU A 239 -4.77 -3.10 -17.30
C LEU A 239 -4.69 -3.93 -16.01
N LEU A 240 -3.53 -3.95 -15.36
CA LEU A 240 -3.22 -4.89 -14.27
C LEU A 240 -3.91 -4.54 -12.95
N ASP A 241 -4.16 -3.24 -12.71
CA ASP A 241 -4.95 -2.80 -11.54
C ASP A 241 -6.45 -2.67 -11.89
N GLY A 242 -6.78 -2.81 -13.19
CA GLY A 242 -8.12 -2.60 -13.73
C GLY A 242 -8.81 -3.90 -14.15
N LEU A 243 -9.28 -3.93 -15.40
CA LEU A 243 -10.18 -4.98 -15.89
C LEU A 243 -9.48 -6.29 -16.26
N TYR A 244 -8.15 -6.36 -16.32
CA TYR A 244 -7.47 -7.56 -16.78
C TYR A 244 -7.56 -8.70 -15.76
N ASP A 245 -8.42 -9.68 -16.06
CA ASP A 245 -8.43 -10.99 -15.41
C ASP A 245 -7.52 -12.01 -16.15
N PRO A 246 -6.48 -12.56 -15.50
CA PRO A 246 -5.56 -13.51 -16.11
C PRO A 246 -6.20 -14.82 -16.61
N VAL A 247 -7.31 -15.25 -16.00
CA VAL A 247 -8.02 -16.49 -16.36
C VAL A 247 -8.95 -16.26 -17.54
N ARG A 248 -9.67 -15.13 -17.55
CA ARG A 248 -10.66 -14.79 -18.59
C ARG A 248 -10.00 -14.23 -19.85
N HIS A 249 -8.93 -13.44 -19.72
CA HIS A 249 -8.32 -12.70 -20.83
C HIS A 249 -7.10 -13.39 -21.45
N ARG A 250 -7.19 -14.69 -21.72
CA ARG A 250 -6.09 -15.48 -22.29
C ARG A 250 -5.74 -15.06 -23.72
N GLU A 251 -6.74 -14.84 -24.57
CA GLU A 251 -6.53 -14.44 -25.97
C GLU A 251 -5.86 -13.06 -26.05
N PHE A 252 -6.27 -12.13 -25.16
CA PHE A 252 -5.64 -10.81 -25.08
C PHE A 252 -4.15 -10.92 -24.73
N ARG A 253 -3.82 -11.69 -23.69
CA ARG A 253 -2.42 -11.93 -23.29
C ARG A 253 -1.62 -12.57 -24.42
N ASP A 254 -2.15 -13.63 -25.02
CA ASP A 254 -1.48 -14.35 -26.10
C ASP A 254 -1.30 -13.44 -27.33
N GLY A 255 -2.27 -12.56 -27.60
CA GLY A 255 -2.21 -11.52 -28.62
C GLY A 255 -1.17 -10.43 -28.35
N ILE A 256 -0.99 -10.00 -27.09
CA ILE A 256 0.09 -9.09 -26.69
C ILE A 256 1.45 -9.78 -26.85
N ARG A 257 1.57 -11.04 -26.42
CA ARG A 257 2.81 -11.82 -26.54
C ARG A 257 3.21 -12.04 -28.00
N ALA A 258 2.28 -12.43 -28.86
CA ALA A 258 2.54 -12.63 -30.29
C ALA A 258 3.07 -11.33 -30.93
N ARG A 259 2.48 -10.18 -30.59
CA ARG A 259 2.93 -8.87 -31.08
C ARG A 259 4.30 -8.48 -30.52
N ALA A 260 4.58 -8.78 -29.25
CA ALA A 260 5.88 -8.55 -28.63
C ALA A 260 7.01 -9.37 -29.28
N GLN A 261 6.69 -10.50 -29.91
CA GLN A 261 7.64 -11.35 -30.65
C GLN A 261 7.88 -10.88 -32.10
N GLU A 262 7.10 -9.93 -32.61
CA GLU A 262 7.32 -9.39 -33.96
C GLU A 262 8.71 -8.72 -34.07
N PRO A 263 9.41 -8.82 -35.21
CA PRO A 263 10.71 -8.18 -35.40
C PRO A 263 10.71 -6.65 -35.20
N ARG A 264 9.54 -6.01 -35.36
CA ARG A 264 9.33 -4.56 -35.19
C ARG A 264 8.68 -4.20 -33.86
N ALA A 265 8.54 -5.15 -32.95
CA ALA A 265 7.93 -4.91 -31.65
C ALA A 265 8.67 -3.83 -30.87
N ALA A 266 7.93 -2.90 -30.27
CA ALA A 266 8.52 -1.91 -29.39
C ALA A 266 8.96 -2.55 -28.07
N ALA A 267 10.01 -2.02 -27.45
CA ALA A 267 10.49 -2.54 -26.16
C ALA A 267 9.40 -2.50 -25.07
N ALA A 268 8.54 -1.47 -25.10
CA ALA A 268 7.42 -1.36 -24.18
C ALA A 268 6.41 -2.52 -24.32
N GLU A 269 6.20 -3.04 -25.52
CA GLU A 269 5.31 -4.20 -25.73
C GLU A 269 5.88 -5.46 -25.09
N LYS A 270 7.19 -5.68 -25.25
CA LYS A 270 7.91 -6.80 -24.63
C LYS A 270 7.88 -6.71 -23.11
N VAL A 271 8.08 -5.52 -22.54
CA VAL A 271 8.00 -5.31 -21.10
C VAL A 271 6.58 -5.52 -20.58
N LEU A 272 5.55 -5.04 -21.30
CA LEU A 272 4.16 -5.30 -20.91
C LEU A 272 3.83 -6.81 -20.97
N ALA A 273 4.23 -7.50 -22.04
CA ALA A 273 4.07 -8.94 -22.16
C ALA A 273 4.74 -9.68 -20.98
N ALA A 274 5.96 -9.28 -20.61
CA ALA A 274 6.66 -9.82 -19.46
C ALA A 274 5.85 -9.61 -18.17
N ASN A 275 5.34 -8.40 -17.91
CA ASN A 275 4.55 -8.12 -16.72
C ASN A 275 3.26 -8.95 -16.66
N MET A 276 2.59 -9.16 -17.79
CA MET A 276 1.40 -10.02 -17.86
C MET A 276 1.72 -11.49 -17.57
N ASP A 277 2.92 -11.95 -17.94
CA ASP A 277 3.41 -13.28 -17.62
C ASP A 277 3.75 -13.43 -16.13
N LEU A 278 4.24 -12.37 -15.47
CA LEU A 278 4.45 -12.37 -14.02
C LEU A 278 3.16 -12.51 -13.24
N VAL A 279 2.07 -11.85 -13.66
CA VAL A 279 0.73 -12.00 -13.05
C VAL A 279 0.24 -13.46 -13.08
N GLN A 280 0.71 -14.25 -14.04
CA GLN A 280 0.39 -15.69 -14.17
C GLN A 280 1.35 -16.59 -13.39
N GLY A 281 2.36 -16.02 -12.73
CA GLY A 281 3.44 -16.78 -12.10
C GLY A 281 4.47 -17.35 -13.09
N ALA A 282 4.59 -16.82 -14.31
CA ALA A 282 5.44 -17.36 -15.37
C ALA A 282 6.75 -16.57 -15.58
N ALA A 283 7.65 -16.63 -14.60
CA ALA A 283 8.92 -15.89 -14.62
C ALA A 283 9.83 -16.20 -15.82
N ASP A 284 9.87 -17.46 -16.27
CA ASP A 284 10.69 -17.88 -17.42
C ASP A 284 10.24 -17.18 -18.71
N LEU A 285 8.93 -17.15 -18.98
CA LEU A 285 8.38 -16.48 -20.15
C LEU A 285 8.59 -14.98 -20.08
N ALA A 286 8.42 -14.38 -18.90
CA ALA A 286 8.72 -12.96 -18.69
C ALA A 286 10.19 -12.64 -18.99
N TRP A 287 11.11 -13.50 -18.55
CA TRP A 287 12.54 -13.37 -18.83
C TRP A 287 12.86 -13.49 -20.32
N GLU A 288 12.26 -14.42 -21.06
CA GLU A 288 12.45 -14.56 -22.51
C GLU A 288 12.14 -13.27 -23.28
N GLN A 289 11.12 -12.52 -22.83
CA GLN A 289 10.76 -11.22 -23.42
C GLN A 289 11.76 -10.11 -23.04
N ALA A 290 12.24 -10.11 -21.80
CA ALA A 290 13.08 -9.05 -21.25
C ALA A 290 14.58 -9.21 -21.58
N ALA A 291 15.08 -10.44 -21.70
CA ALA A 291 16.51 -10.72 -21.86
C ALA A 291 17.16 -9.97 -23.05
N PRO A 292 16.53 -9.90 -24.25
CA PRO A 292 17.11 -9.15 -25.38
C PRO A 292 17.20 -7.63 -25.13
N LEU A 293 16.41 -7.10 -24.18
CA LEU A 293 16.37 -5.66 -23.88
C LEU A 293 17.50 -5.20 -22.97
N VAL A 294 18.12 -6.11 -22.21
CA VAL A 294 19.21 -5.80 -21.27
C VAL A 294 20.45 -5.31 -22.02
N ALA A 295 20.81 -5.97 -23.12
CA ALA A 295 22.02 -5.68 -23.90
C ALA A 295 21.92 -4.41 -24.76
N ASN A 296 20.72 -3.88 -25.00
CA ASN A 296 20.51 -2.71 -25.84
C ASN A 296 20.32 -1.44 -24.98
N PRO A 297 21.25 -0.47 -25.00
CA PRO A 297 21.19 0.73 -24.17
C PRO A 297 19.88 1.53 -24.32
N ALA A 298 19.30 1.56 -25.52
CA ALA A 298 18.06 2.30 -25.79
C ALA A 298 16.84 1.70 -25.07
N THR A 299 16.84 0.38 -24.84
CA THR A 299 15.73 -0.34 -24.20
C THR A 299 16.02 -0.68 -22.74
N ALA A 300 17.29 -0.75 -22.37
CA ALA A 300 17.80 -1.00 -21.04
C ALA A 300 17.23 -0.04 -19.99
N LEU A 301 17.11 1.26 -20.32
CA LEU A 301 16.53 2.25 -19.40
C LEU A 301 15.06 1.99 -19.11
N LEU A 302 14.27 1.63 -20.13
CA LEU A 302 12.85 1.30 -19.98
C LEU A 302 12.66 0.06 -19.09
N LEU A 303 13.46 -0.98 -19.33
CA LEU A 303 13.45 -2.18 -18.50
C LEU A 303 13.85 -1.88 -17.05
N MET A 304 14.85 -1.02 -16.84
CA MET A 304 15.27 -0.59 -15.50
C MET A 304 14.18 0.23 -14.76
N GLN A 305 13.41 1.05 -15.48
CA GLN A 305 12.24 1.72 -14.93
C GLN A 305 11.17 0.70 -14.48
N ASN A 306 10.90 -0.32 -15.31
CA ASN A 306 9.97 -1.38 -14.96
C ASN A 306 10.43 -2.20 -13.73
N VAL A 307 11.73 -2.48 -13.62
CA VAL A 307 12.31 -3.11 -12.43
C VAL A 307 12.05 -2.29 -11.18
N ALA A 308 12.25 -0.97 -11.22
CA ALA A 308 11.98 -0.10 -10.07
C ALA A 308 10.49 -0.07 -9.69
N THR A 309 9.58 -0.12 -10.68
CA THR A 309 8.14 -0.24 -10.44
C THR A 309 7.79 -1.56 -9.77
N LEU A 310 8.24 -2.69 -10.33
CA LEU A 310 7.97 -4.02 -9.79
C LEU A 310 8.56 -4.22 -8.38
N ASN A 311 9.74 -3.66 -8.12
CA ASN A 311 10.36 -3.71 -6.79
C ASN A 311 9.54 -2.94 -5.74
N THR A 312 9.05 -1.74 -6.09
CA THR A 312 8.13 -0.97 -5.21
C THR A 312 6.84 -1.74 -4.92
N GLU A 313 6.27 -2.40 -5.93
CA GLU A 313 5.03 -3.15 -5.79
C GLU A 313 5.19 -4.49 -5.08
N LEU A 314 6.40 -5.03 -5.02
CA LEU A 314 6.66 -6.34 -4.42
C LEU A 314 6.15 -6.41 -2.98
N GLY A 315 6.31 -5.34 -2.20
CA GLY A 315 5.80 -5.25 -0.82
C GLY A 315 4.27 -5.19 -0.70
N LEU A 316 3.55 -4.96 -1.80
CA LEU A 316 2.07 -4.90 -1.84
C LEU A 316 1.45 -6.20 -2.38
N LEU A 317 2.26 -7.07 -3.00
CA LEU A 317 1.79 -8.32 -3.57
C LEU A 317 1.56 -9.37 -2.47
N PRO A 318 0.47 -10.15 -2.53
CA PRO A 318 0.29 -11.29 -1.64
C PRO A 318 1.40 -12.33 -1.90
N VAL A 319 1.86 -13.03 -0.86
CA VAL A 319 2.92 -14.06 -0.97
C VAL A 319 2.37 -15.31 -1.66
N ASP A 320 2.29 -15.26 -2.99
CA ASP A 320 1.73 -16.29 -3.85
C ASP A 320 2.64 -16.60 -5.06
N ARG A 321 2.09 -17.20 -6.11
CA ARG A 321 2.84 -17.52 -7.34
C ARG A 321 3.30 -16.29 -8.10
N GLN A 322 2.54 -15.21 -8.12
CA GLN A 322 2.91 -13.97 -8.79
C GLN A 322 4.08 -13.30 -8.06
N TYR A 323 4.03 -13.26 -6.73
CA TYR A 323 5.11 -12.72 -5.90
C TYR A 323 6.43 -13.46 -6.14
N GLN A 324 6.41 -14.79 -6.10
CA GLN A 324 7.59 -15.63 -6.38
C GLN A 324 8.12 -15.43 -7.80
N ALA A 325 7.24 -15.42 -8.81
CA ALA A 325 7.66 -15.21 -10.18
C ALA A 325 8.27 -13.81 -10.41
N THR A 326 7.74 -12.80 -9.71
CA THR A 326 8.26 -11.43 -9.76
C THR A 326 9.67 -11.37 -9.16
N ILE A 327 9.92 -12.03 -8.03
CA ILE A 327 11.26 -12.14 -7.43
C ILE A 327 12.24 -12.82 -8.40
N ASP A 328 11.87 -13.99 -8.94
CA ASP A 328 12.74 -14.74 -9.85
C ASP A 328 13.09 -13.92 -11.10
N TYR A 329 12.11 -13.22 -11.66
CA TYR A 329 12.31 -12.32 -12.79
C TYR A 329 13.24 -11.15 -12.44
N LEU A 330 13.00 -10.48 -11.31
CA LEU A 330 13.81 -9.34 -10.87
C LEU A 330 15.26 -9.75 -10.64
N LEU A 331 15.51 -10.87 -9.97
CA LEU A 331 16.85 -11.41 -9.75
C LEU A 331 17.57 -11.64 -11.08
N ARG A 332 16.94 -12.31 -12.05
CA ARG A 332 17.55 -12.59 -13.37
C ARG A 332 17.86 -11.30 -14.14
N VAL A 333 16.92 -10.36 -14.18
CA VAL A 333 17.10 -9.09 -14.90
C VAL A 333 18.24 -8.28 -14.28
N LEU A 334 18.27 -8.15 -12.95
CA LEU A 334 19.28 -7.36 -12.24
C LEU A 334 20.67 -8.00 -12.33
N GLU A 335 20.78 -9.33 -12.19
CA GLU A 335 22.03 -10.06 -12.38
C GLU A 335 22.59 -9.90 -13.80
N ALA A 336 21.72 -9.87 -14.81
CA ALA A 336 22.09 -9.63 -16.20
C ALA A 336 22.55 -8.17 -16.43
N PHE A 337 21.85 -7.19 -15.85
CA PHE A 337 22.28 -5.79 -15.88
C PHE A 337 23.65 -5.57 -15.24
N MET A 338 23.97 -6.32 -14.18
CA MET A 338 25.28 -6.29 -13.52
C MET A 338 26.34 -7.09 -14.28
N GLY A 339 25.99 -7.72 -15.40
CA GLY A 339 26.88 -8.54 -16.23
C GLY A 339 27.94 -7.70 -16.95
N PRO A 340 29.00 -8.36 -17.46
CA PRO A 340 30.00 -7.70 -18.30
C PRO A 340 29.42 -7.19 -19.63
N ASP A 341 28.31 -7.78 -20.08
CA ASP A 341 27.64 -7.43 -21.34
C ASP A 341 26.88 -6.09 -21.28
N GLN A 342 26.72 -5.50 -20.09
CA GLN A 342 26.12 -4.18 -19.94
C GLN A 342 27.24 -3.10 -19.95
N PRO A 343 27.41 -2.36 -21.07
CA PRO A 343 28.45 -1.34 -21.17
C PRO A 343 28.19 -0.10 -20.28
N ASP A 344 26.93 0.17 -19.90
CA ASP A 344 26.59 1.35 -19.11
C ASP A 344 26.85 1.14 -17.61
N ALA A 345 27.90 1.80 -17.11
CA ALA A 345 28.30 1.74 -15.70
C ALA A 345 27.24 2.31 -14.73
N LEU A 346 26.46 3.31 -15.15
CA LEU A 346 25.41 3.89 -14.32
C LEU A 346 24.23 2.92 -14.17
N LEU A 347 23.82 2.27 -15.26
CA LEU A 347 22.79 1.24 -15.21
C LEU A 347 23.23 0.03 -14.35
N ARG A 348 24.49 -0.36 -14.44
CA ARG A 348 25.08 -1.40 -13.57
C ARG A 348 24.99 -1.04 -12.09
N ARG A 349 25.33 0.20 -11.72
CA ARG A 349 25.24 0.68 -10.32
C ARG A 349 23.80 0.69 -9.83
N ARG A 350 22.88 1.23 -10.63
CA ARG A 350 21.44 1.23 -10.30
C ARG A 350 20.89 -0.19 -10.15
N ALA A 351 21.31 -1.12 -11.01
CA ALA A 351 20.93 -2.53 -10.87
C ALA A 351 21.47 -3.15 -9.59
N ALA A 352 22.71 -2.86 -9.22
CA ALA A 352 23.30 -3.32 -7.97
C ALA A 352 22.53 -2.81 -6.74
N ASP A 353 22.08 -1.55 -6.75
CA ASP A 353 21.26 -0.99 -5.67
C ASP A 353 19.90 -1.70 -5.54
N GLN A 354 19.20 -1.89 -6.66
CA GLN A 354 17.92 -2.59 -6.68
C GLN A 354 18.07 -4.07 -6.31
N LEU A 355 19.19 -4.71 -6.67
CA LEU A 355 19.43 -6.12 -6.37
C LEU A 355 19.54 -6.36 -4.86
N ALA A 356 20.20 -5.45 -4.13
CA ALA A 356 20.30 -5.58 -2.67
C ALA A 356 18.90 -5.66 -2.03
N GLU A 357 18.01 -4.74 -2.41
CA GLU A 357 16.62 -4.70 -1.91
C GLU A 357 15.81 -5.94 -2.33
N VAL A 358 15.86 -6.35 -3.60
CA VAL A 358 15.15 -7.55 -4.07
C VAL A 358 15.64 -8.82 -3.37
N CYS A 359 16.95 -8.91 -3.06
CA CYS A 359 17.48 -10.05 -2.33
C CYS A 359 16.93 -10.15 -0.91
N GLU A 360 16.59 -9.03 -0.28
CA GLU A 360 15.96 -9.03 1.05
C GLU A 360 14.59 -9.71 0.99
N SER A 361 13.76 -9.35 0.02
CA SER A 361 12.45 -9.99 -0.20
C SER A 361 12.61 -11.45 -0.64
N ALA A 362 13.57 -11.75 -1.51
CA ALA A 362 13.86 -13.11 -1.96
C ALA A 362 14.31 -14.05 -0.83
N LEU A 363 15.03 -13.51 0.16
CA LEU A 363 15.45 -14.27 1.34
C LEU A 363 14.24 -14.64 2.22
N GLU A 364 13.37 -13.68 2.51
CA GLU A 364 12.14 -13.90 3.29
C GLU A 364 11.18 -14.87 2.59
N ALA A 365 11.16 -14.83 1.26
CA ALA A 365 10.33 -15.66 0.41
C ALA A 365 10.88 -17.09 0.20
N GLY A 366 12.12 -17.36 0.64
CA GLY A 366 12.80 -18.63 0.39
C GLY A 366 13.20 -18.87 -1.08
N SER A 367 13.25 -17.83 -1.92
CA SER A 367 13.53 -17.95 -3.36
C SER A 367 15.03 -18.01 -3.70
N LEU A 368 15.90 -17.74 -2.72
CA LEU A 368 17.35 -17.72 -2.94
C LEU A 368 18.03 -19.09 -2.91
N GLY A 369 17.35 -20.16 -2.48
CA GLY A 369 17.94 -21.50 -2.42
C GLY A 369 16.97 -22.58 -1.98
N ALA A 370 17.34 -23.84 -2.18
CA ALA A 370 16.52 -25.00 -1.79
C ALA A 370 16.47 -25.22 -0.27
N ASP A 371 17.45 -24.67 0.46
CA ASP A 371 17.55 -24.71 1.91
C ASP A 371 18.10 -23.37 2.45
N PRO A 372 17.98 -23.11 3.76
CA PRO A 372 18.45 -21.85 4.34
C PRO A 372 19.94 -21.57 4.12
N ARG A 373 20.78 -22.60 4.07
CA ARG A 373 22.22 -22.43 3.90
C ARG A 373 22.55 -21.99 2.49
N ALA A 374 21.96 -22.65 1.49
CA ALA A 374 22.07 -22.28 0.09
C ALA A 374 21.52 -20.87 -0.17
N ALA A 375 20.41 -20.50 0.48
CA ALA A 375 19.85 -19.15 0.41
C ALA A 375 20.82 -18.09 0.96
N ALA A 376 21.39 -18.32 2.15
CA ALA A 376 22.38 -17.43 2.75
C ALA A 376 23.67 -17.31 1.92
N ASP A 377 24.17 -18.43 1.39
CA ASP A 377 25.38 -18.46 0.55
C ASP A 377 25.13 -17.72 -0.78
N ARG A 378 23.97 -17.90 -1.43
CA ARG A 378 23.58 -17.14 -2.62
C ARG A 378 23.42 -15.66 -2.33
N PHE A 379 22.73 -15.30 -1.24
CA PHE A 379 22.57 -13.89 -0.84
C PHE A 379 23.92 -13.21 -0.60
N SER A 380 24.83 -13.89 0.12
CA SER A 380 26.19 -13.41 0.36
C SER A 380 26.97 -13.18 -0.95
N ALA A 381 26.84 -14.10 -1.91
CA ALA A 381 27.48 -13.97 -3.21
C ALA A 381 26.95 -12.76 -4.01
N LEU A 382 25.62 -12.55 -4.01
CA LEU A 382 24.99 -11.40 -4.68
C LEU A 382 25.42 -10.08 -4.03
N LEU A 383 25.43 -9.98 -2.70
CA LEU A 383 25.89 -8.78 -1.99
C LEU A 383 27.37 -8.46 -2.24
N ARG A 384 28.22 -9.48 -2.41
CA ARG A 384 29.62 -9.27 -2.81
C ARG A 384 29.71 -8.62 -4.19
N ARG A 385 28.89 -9.08 -5.14
CA ARG A 385 28.82 -8.51 -6.48
C ARG A 385 28.24 -7.08 -6.46
N VAL A 386 27.25 -6.81 -5.61
CA VAL A 386 26.74 -5.45 -5.38
C VAL A 386 27.87 -4.55 -4.89
N ARG A 387 28.63 -4.97 -3.87
CA ARG A 387 29.78 -4.22 -3.35
C ARG A 387 30.85 -3.94 -4.41
N GLU A 388 31.16 -4.91 -5.26
CA GLU A 388 32.14 -4.75 -6.34
C GLU A 388 31.72 -3.69 -7.38
N ILE A 389 30.40 -3.56 -7.63
CA ILE A 389 29.86 -2.65 -8.65
C ILE A 389 29.51 -1.28 -8.08
N ASN A 390 28.89 -1.26 -6.90
CA ASN A 390 28.47 -0.06 -6.19
C ASN A 390 28.79 -0.17 -4.68
N PRO A 391 30.05 0.08 -4.28
CA PRO A 391 30.43 0.01 -2.87
C PRO A 391 29.72 1.06 -2.00
N SER A 392 29.31 2.18 -2.60
CA SER A 392 28.58 3.27 -1.93
C SER A 392 27.06 3.06 -1.86
N SER A 393 26.57 1.86 -2.15
CA SER A 393 25.14 1.57 -2.08
C SER A 393 24.64 1.65 -0.63
N GLU A 394 23.68 2.53 -0.36
CA GLU A 394 23.05 2.62 0.97
C GLU A 394 22.30 1.34 1.35
N ARG A 395 21.85 0.56 0.36
CA ARG A 395 21.16 -0.71 0.59
C ARG A 395 22.11 -1.85 0.95
N LEU A 396 23.41 -1.72 0.68
CA LEU A 396 24.36 -2.81 0.88
C LEU A 396 24.51 -3.18 2.36
N TYR A 397 24.57 -2.22 3.26
CA TYR A 397 24.76 -2.51 4.68
C TYR A 397 23.47 -3.01 5.35
N SER A 398 22.29 -2.47 5.01
CA SER A 398 21.01 -3.02 5.47
C SER A 398 20.86 -4.47 5.01
N SER A 399 21.24 -4.70 3.74
CA SER A 399 21.62 -5.94 3.08
C SER A 399 22.27 -6.97 4.00
N GLN A 400 23.47 -6.61 4.42
CA GLN A 400 24.38 -7.46 5.17
C GLN A 400 23.93 -7.66 6.62
N ILE A 401 23.30 -6.67 7.23
CA ILE A 401 22.71 -6.79 8.57
C ILE A 401 21.55 -7.80 8.53
N LYS A 402 20.68 -7.74 7.50
CA LYS A 402 19.59 -8.68 7.32
C LYS A 402 20.10 -10.11 7.08
N LEU A 403 21.13 -10.28 6.25
CA LEU A 403 21.81 -11.56 6.08
C LEU A 403 22.40 -12.07 7.41
N ALA A 404 23.02 -11.22 8.23
CA ALA A 404 23.55 -11.63 9.53
C ALA A 404 22.44 -12.09 10.48
N ARG A 405 21.28 -11.41 10.51
CA ARG A 405 20.11 -11.83 11.28
C ARG A 405 19.59 -13.20 10.81
N TYR A 406 19.51 -13.41 9.50
CA TYR A 406 19.12 -14.69 8.92
C TYR A 406 20.09 -15.82 9.27
N VAL A 407 21.41 -15.58 9.20
CA VAL A 407 22.43 -16.55 9.61
C VAL A 407 22.33 -16.87 11.10
N ARG A 408 21.96 -15.89 11.93
CA ARG A 408 21.69 -16.11 13.35
C ARG A 408 20.47 -17.02 13.55
N SER A 409 19.30 -16.61 13.04
CA SER A 409 18.02 -17.29 13.35
C SER A 409 17.83 -18.59 12.57
N GLU A 410 18.00 -18.56 11.24
CA GLU A 410 17.64 -19.70 10.38
C GLU A 410 18.75 -20.76 10.30
N LEU A 411 20.02 -20.36 10.46
CA LEU A 411 21.14 -21.30 10.46
C LEU A 411 21.62 -21.67 11.86
N GLY A 412 21.15 -20.99 12.91
CA GLY A 412 21.63 -21.20 14.27
C GLY A 412 23.14 -20.93 14.41
N ASP A 413 23.72 -20.01 13.61
CA ASP A 413 25.14 -19.62 13.67
C ASP A 413 25.33 -18.16 14.11
N PRO A 414 24.98 -17.82 15.37
CA PRO A 414 25.14 -16.46 15.90
C PRO A 414 26.60 -16.00 15.88
N SER A 415 27.56 -16.91 16.04
CA SER A 415 29.00 -16.61 15.98
C SER A 415 29.46 -16.22 14.57
N GLY A 416 28.98 -16.90 13.53
CA GLY A 416 29.22 -16.55 12.13
C GLY A 416 28.59 -15.23 11.73
N ALA A 417 27.38 -14.94 12.23
CA ALA A 417 26.73 -13.65 12.08
C ALA A 417 27.56 -12.53 12.73
N ALA A 418 27.99 -12.71 13.98
CA ALA A 418 28.83 -11.75 14.70
C ALA A 418 30.14 -11.44 13.95
N ARG A 419 30.88 -12.46 13.49
CA ARG A 419 32.12 -12.26 12.69
C ARG A 419 31.87 -11.48 11.39
N SER A 420 30.68 -11.62 10.80
CA SER A 420 30.33 -10.88 9.58
C SER A 420 30.03 -9.41 9.88
N LEU A 421 29.36 -9.12 10.99
CA LEU A 421 29.10 -7.76 11.46
C LEU A 421 30.37 -7.05 11.95
N GLU A 422 31.29 -7.76 12.62
CA GLU A 422 32.60 -7.22 12.99
C GLU A 422 33.36 -6.76 11.74
N ARG A 423 33.37 -7.57 10.68
CA ARG A 423 33.98 -7.19 9.40
C ARG A 423 33.28 -6.00 8.74
N LEU A 424 31.95 -5.90 8.84
CA LEU A 424 31.19 -4.76 8.35
C LEU A 424 31.55 -3.47 9.09
N LEU A 425 31.75 -3.53 10.41
CA LEU A 425 32.14 -2.37 11.21
C LEU A 425 33.58 -1.89 10.96
N LEU A 426 34.40 -2.65 10.21
CA LEU A 426 35.70 -2.20 9.72
C LEU A 426 35.60 -1.37 8.43
N ASP A 427 34.41 -1.32 7.81
CA ASP A 427 34.14 -0.51 6.62
C ASP A 427 34.01 0.96 7.03
N LEU A 428 34.98 1.78 6.61
CA LEU A 428 35.04 3.20 6.96
C LEU A 428 33.97 4.04 6.24
N ASP A 429 33.36 3.48 5.19
CA ASP A 429 32.32 4.13 4.40
C ASP A 429 30.90 3.81 4.92
N LEU A 430 30.79 3.05 6.02
CA LEU A 430 29.51 2.72 6.63
C LEU A 430 28.85 3.98 7.22
N PRO A 431 27.62 4.35 6.82
CA PRO A 431 26.96 5.52 7.38
C PRO A 431 26.65 5.33 8.86
N THR A 432 26.49 6.44 9.58
CA THR A 432 26.20 6.51 11.01
C THR A 432 25.05 5.58 11.42
N GLU A 433 23.94 5.58 10.68
CA GLU A 433 22.81 4.67 10.92
C GLU A 433 23.19 3.19 10.77
N GLY A 434 23.96 2.86 9.72
CA GLY A 434 24.48 1.51 9.50
C GLY A 434 25.39 1.03 10.65
N ILE A 435 26.23 1.92 11.20
CA ILE A 435 27.06 1.63 12.38
C ILE A 435 26.17 1.28 13.59
N ALA A 436 25.11 2.06 13.83
CA ALA A 436 24.19 1.84 14.94
C ALA A 436 23.50 0.47 14.84
N LEU A 437 22.91 0.18 13.68
CA LEU A 437 22.18 -1.07 13.42
C LEU A 437 23.12 -2.28 13.42
N ALA A 438 24.33 -2.16 12.88
CA ALA A 438 25.32 -3.22 12.91
C ALA A 438 25.80 -3.53 14.35
N ARG A 439 26.05 -2.50 15.17
CA ARG A 439 26.41 -2.68 16.59
C ARG A 439 25.29 -3.32 17.41
N LEU A 440 24.06 -2.87 17.18
CA LEU A 440 22.88 -3.43 17.85
C LEU A 440 22.74 -4.92 17.54
N THR A 441 22.74 -5.25 16.24
CA THR A 441 22.64 -6.64 15.77
C THR A 441 23.84 -7.47 16.21
N LEU A 442 25.04 -6.89 16.29
CA LEU A 442 26.23 -7.58 16.80
C LEU A 442 26.09 -7.91 18.29
N GLY A 443 25.57 -6.98 19.09
CA GLY A 443 25.24 -7.21 20.50
C GLY A 443 24.27 -8.38 20.66
N GLU A 444 23.18 -8.39 19.89
CA GLU A 444 22.22 -9.51 19.88
C GLU A 444 22.86 -10.84 19.44
N CYS A 445 23.75 -10.83 18.44
CA CYS A 445 24.47 -12.03 18.01
C CYS A 445 25.39 -12.57 19.11
N TYR A 446 26.03 -11.70 19.89
CA TYR A 446 26.83 -12.14 21.05
C TYR A 446 25.97 -12.76 22.15
N LEU A 447 24.81 -12.15 22.44
CA LEU A 447 23.86 -12.72 23.38
C LEU A 447 23.38 -14.11 22.90
N ALA A 448 22.96 -14.22 21.63
CA ALA A 448 22.56 -15.50 21.03
C ALA A 448 23.68 -16.56 21.04
N ALA A 449 24.95 -16.14 20.92
CA ALA A 449 26.10 -17.05 21.04
C ALA A 449 26.44 -17.46 22.48
N GLY A 450 25.77 -16.88 23.49
CA GLY A 450 26.07 -17.07 24.91
C GLY A 450 27.26 -16.24 25.42
N ASP A 451 27.83 -15.34 24.62
CA ASP A 451 28.89 -14.41 25.02
C ASP A 451 28.30 -13.13 25.61
N THR A 452 27.69 -13.27 26.80
CA THR A 452 27.00 -12.16 27.48
C THR A 452 27.93 -11.00 27.81
N ALA A 453 29.21 -11.28 28.05
CA ALA A 453 30.22 -10.26 28.37
C ALA A 453 30.49 -9.33 27.17
N ARG A 454 30.73 -9.89 25.98
CA ARG A 454 30.93 -9.08 24.76
C ARG A 454 29.62 -8.40 24.35
N GLY A 455 28.50 -9.11 24.43
CA GLY A 455 27.17 -8.55 24.16
C GLY A 455 26.88 -7.31 25.02
N ARG A 456 27.05 -7.43 26.35
CA ARG A 456 26.91 -6.32 27.30
C ARG A 456 27.82 -5.14 26.98
N THR A 457 29.08 -5.41 26.62
CA THR A 457 30.07 -4.37 26.29
C THR A 457 29.62 -3.56 25.07
N VAL A 458 29.26 -4.24 23.97
CA VAL A 458 28.81 -3.59 22.73
C VAL A 458 27.53 -2.79 22.96
N LEU A 459 26.53 -3.38 23.61
CA LEU A 459 25.24 -2.73 23.87
C LEU A 459 25.37 -1.54 24.84
N THR A 460 26.25 -1.63 25.84
CA THR A 460 26.51 -0.51 26.76
C THR A 460 27.18 0.65 26.05
N GLN A 461 28.12 0.38 25.14
CA GLN A 461 28.73 1.43 24.33
C GLN A 461 27.70 2.10 23.42
N LEU A 462 26.85 1.31 22.77
CA LEU A 462 25.78 1.83 21.92
C LEU A 462 24.76 2.68 22.69
N GLY A 463 24.27 2.20 23.84
CA GLY A 463 23.30 2.93 24.67
C GLY A 463 23.82 4.25 25.24
N ARG A 464 25.14 4.38 25.42
CA ARG A 464 25.77 5.64 25.89
C ARG A 464 25.98 6.68 24.80
N ASP A 465 25.86 6.31 23.52
CA ASP A 465 26.12 7.22 22.41
C ASP A 465 24.89 8.07 22.09
N PRO A 466 24.93 9.40 22.33
CA PRO A 466 23.77 10.27 22.12
C PRO A 466 23.36 10.42 20.65
N HIS A 467 24.22 10.04 19.69
CA HIS A 467 23.89 10.07 18.26
C HIS A 467 22.95 8.93 17.85
N PHE A 468 22.85 7.88 18.67
CA PHE A 468 22.11 6.66 18.36
C PHE A 468 20.93 6.46 19.30
N ARG A 469 20.10 7.49 19.54
CA ARG A 469 19.04 7.41 20.56
C ARG A 469 18.10 6.22 20.38
N GLU A 470 17.64 5.94 19.16
CA GLU A 470 16.72 4.85 18.88
C GLU A 470 17.38 3.47 19.09
N ALA A 471 18.50 3.22 18.41
CA ALA A 471 19.25 1.97 18.57
C ALA A 471 19.80 1.79 20.01
N GLY A 472 20.14 2.88 20.67
CA GLY A 472 20.56 2.94 22.06
C GLY A 472 19.45 2.55 23.01
N GLY A 473 18.21 3.01 22.77
CA GLY A 473 17.03 2.56 23.52
C GLY A 473 16.80 1.06 23.40
N PHE A 474 16.92 0.49 22.20
CA PHE A 474 16.84 -0.97 22.01
C PHE A 474 18.01 -1.71 22.69
N ALA A 475 19.21 -1.13 22.67
CA ALA A 475 20.35 -1.67 23.42
C ALA A 475 20.10 -1.67 24.93
N HIS A 476 19.49 -0.61 25.48
CA HIS A 476 19.08 -0.55 26.88
C HIS A 476 18.00 -1.58 27.22
N TYR A 477 17.06 -1.85 26.31
CA TYR A 477 16.08 -2.93 26.46
C TYR A 477 16.77 -4.29 26.59
N HIS A 478 17.69 -4.65 25.69
CA HIS A 478 18.44 -5.90 25.78
C HIS A 478 19.33 -5.99 27.03
N LEU A 479 19.94 -4.88 27.46
CA LEU A 479 20.69 -4.83 28.71
C LEU A 479 19.79 -5.05 29.93
N ALA A 480 18.54 -4.58 29.91
CA ALA A 480 17.58 -4.78 31.01
C ALA A 480 17.20 -6.26 31.12
N ARG A 481 16.95 -6.89 29.97
CA ARG A 481 16.71 -8.34 29.88
C ARG A 481 17.91 -9.15 30.37
N LEU A 482 19.13 -8.73 30.04
CA LEU A 482 20.34 -9.38 30.52
C LEU A 482 20.53 -9.18 32.04
N ASP A 483 20.28 -7.97 32.55
CA ASP A 483 20.30 -7.68 33.99
C ASP A 483 19.29 -8.57 34.74
N LEU A 484 18.10 -8.79 34.18
CA LEU A 484 17.10 -9.71 34.72
C LEU A 484 17.60 -11.16 34.72
N ALA A 485 18.10 -11.63 33.59
CA ALA A 485 18.63 -12.99 33.41
C ALA A 485 19.80 -13.30 34.38
N GLU A 486 20.61 -12.31 34.72
CA GLU A 486 21.75 -12.43 35.64
C GLU A 486 21.39 -12.26 37.12
N GLY A 487 20.12 -12.01 37.46
CA GLY A 487 19.66 -11.86 38.85
C GLY A 487 19.67 -10.44 39.39
N HIS A 488 19.98 -9.43 38.57
CA HIS A 488 20.01 -8.02 38.97
C HIS A 488 18.63 -7.35 38.85
N TYR A 489 17.62 -7.90 39.52
CA TYR A 489 16.20 -7.55 39.30
C TYR A 489 15.85 -6.08 39.48
N VAL A 490 16.38 -5.42 40.51
CA VAL A 490 16.13 -3.99 40.76
C VAL A 490 16.70 -3.14 39.63
N THR A 491 17.92 -3.45 39.19
CA THR A 491 18.57 -2.76 38.06
C THR A 491 17.82 -3.00 36.75
N ALA A 492 17.35 -4.23 36.51
CA ALA A 492 16.54 -4.56 35.35
C ALA A 492 15.24 -3.75 35.32
N ARG A 493 14.49 -3.74 36.43
CA ARG A 493 13.25 -2.95 36.60
C ARG A 493 13.47 -1.48 36.27
N ASP A 494 14.48 -0.86 36.89
CA ASP A 494 14.76 0.56 36.71
C ASP A 494 15.15 0.87 35.25
N ARG A 495 15.93 -0.02 34.62
CA ARG A 495 16.30 0.14 33.22
C ARG A 495 15.11 -0.03 32.28
N PHE A 496 14.20 -0.97 32.53
CA PHE A 496 12.96 -1.12 31.77
C PHE A 496 12.08 0.14 31.84
N ALA A 497 11.95 0.72 33.03
CA ALA A 497 11.20 1.96 33.20
C ALA A 497 11.81 3.12 32.39
N VAL A 498 13.14 3.27 32.41
CA VAL A 498 13.85 4.27 31.59
C VAL A 498 13.61 4.05 30.10
N VAL A 499 13.74 2.81 29.62
CA VAL A 499 13.50 2.46 28.21
C VAL A 499 12.10 2.87 27.75
N ALA A 500 11.07 2.55 28.56
CA ALA A 500 9.68 2.90 28.25
C ALA A 500 9.43 4.41 28.23
N MET A 501 10.08 5.16 29.13
CA MET A 501 9.91 6.62 29.24
C MET A 501 10.69 7.41 28.18
N ASP A 502 11.88 6.94 27.78
CA ASP A 502 12.76 7.67 26.87
C ASP A 502 12.25 7.65 25.41
N ASN A 503 11.58 6.58 24.98
CA ASN A 503 10.98 6.51 23.64
C ASN A 503 9.63 5.78 23.63
N PRO A 504 8.54 6.38 24.13
CA PRO A 504 7.24 5.72 24.26
C PRO A 504 6.64 5.20 22.95
N ALA A 505 7.07 5.73 21.80
CA ALA A 505 6.58 5.33 20.48
C ALA A 505 7.34 4.14 19.88
N ALA A 506 8.45 3.71 20.49
CA ALA A 506 9.21 2.57 19.99
C ALA A 506 8.45 1.25 20.22
N SER A 507 8.63 0.30 19.29
CA SER A 507 7.99 -1.02 19.34
C SER A 507 8.29 -1.80 20.61
N TYR A 508 9.48 -1.61 21.19
CA TYR A 508 9.92 -2.30 22.41
C TYR A 508 9.45 -1.64 23.71
N SER A 509 8.87 -0.45 23.66
CA SER A 509 8.58 0.33 24.88
C SER A 509 7.41 -0.23 25.68
N ASN A 510 6.41 -0.79 25.01
CA ASN A 510 5.31 -1.48 25.68
C ASN A 510 5.80 -2.74 26.39
N ASP A 511 6.61 -3.56 25.71
CA ASP A 511 7.20 -4.77 26.30
C ASP A 511 8.11 -4.42 27.49
N ALA A 512 8.89 -3.34 27.37
CA ALA A 512 9.73 -2.84 28.46
C ALA A 512 8.89 -2.41 29.66
N LEU A 513 7.83 -1.60 29.44
CA LEU A 513 6.94 -1.13 30.49
C LEU A 513 6.24 -2.30 31.20
N GLU A 514 5.67 -3.22 30.43
CA GLU A 514 4.93 -4.36 30.93
C GLU A 514 5.82 -5.30 31.77
N LEU A 515 7.00 -5.65 31.24
CA LEU A 515 7.94 -6.50 31.95
C LEU A 515 8.53 -5.79 33.19
N GLY A 516 8.85 -4.50 33.07
CA GLY A 516 9.31 -3.68 34.19
C GLY A 516 8.29 -3.61 35.34
N LEU A 517 7.00 -3.43 35.02
CA LEU A 517 5.91 -3.44 36.00
C LEU A 517 5.70 -4.81 36.64
N ALA A 518 5.69 -5.88 35.84
CA ALA A 518 5.54 -7.24 36.36
C ALA A 518 6.66 -7.60 37.35
N ILE A 519 7.90 -7.21 37.06
CA ILE A 519 9.04 -7.40 37.97
C ILE A 519 8.90 -6.53 39.23
N ALA A 520 8.48 -5.27 39.08
CA ALA A 520 8.29 -4.37 40.22
C ALA A 520 7.26 -4.93 41.21
N GLU A 521 6.12 -5.39 40.70
CA GLU A 521 5.03 -5.92 41.50
C GLU A 521 5.41 -7.26 42.14
N GLU A 522 6.15 -8.11 41.42
CA GLU A 522 6.62 -9.38 41.97
C GLU A 522 7.69 -9.18 43.05
N LEU A 523 8.52 -8.13 42.98
CA LEU A 523 9.45 -7.78 44.05
C LEU A 523 8.75 -7.37 45.34
N ASP A 524 7.55 -6.77 45.23
CA ASP A 524 6.73 -6.34 46.36
C ASP A 524 5.72 -7.42 46.82
N ASN A 525 5.61 -8.53 46.08
CA ASN A 525 4.72 -9.64 46.39
C ASN A 525 5.24 -10.40 47.62
N PRO A 526 4.46 -10.55 48.72
CA PRO A 526 4.93 -11.22 49.93
C PRO A 526 4.95 -12.74 49.82
N THR A 527 4.19 -13.30 48.87
CA THR A 527 4.12 -14.74 48.59
C THR A 527 4.98 -15.13 47.40
N GLY A 528 5.16 -14.17 46.50
CA GLY A 528 6.15 -14.14 45.45
C GLY A 528 7.45 -13.47 45.91
N GLY A 529 8.32 -13.13 44.97
CA GLY A 529 9.55 -12.44 45.28
C GLY A 529 10.74 -12.85 44.42
N PRO A 530 11.97 -12.52 44.83
CA PRO A 530 13.18 -12.77 44.04
C PRO A 530 13.38 -14.24 43.61
N GLU A 531 12.83 -15.19 44.36
CA GLU A 531 12.89 -16.62 44.00
C GLU A 531 12.04 -16.95 42.77
N ILE A 532 10.79 -16.47 42.72
CA ILE A 532 9.88 -16.66 41.58
C ILE A 532 10.42 -15.94 40.34
N ILE A 533 10.92 -14.71 40.50
CA ILE A 533 11.61 -13.97 39.43
C ILE A 533 12.80 -14.77 38.91
N GLY A 534 13.54 -15.48 39.76
CA GLY A 534 14.67 -16.32 39.37
C GLY A 534 14.29 -17.48 38.45
N PHE A 535 13.13 -18.11 38.66
CA PHE A 535 12.62 -19.13 37.74
C PHE A 535 12.28 -18.52 36.38
N TYR A 536 11.59 -17.38 36.35
CA TYR A 536 11.26 -16.68 35.10
C TYR A 536 12.52 -16.16 34.37
N ALA A 537 13.51 -15.64 35.12
CA ALA A 537 14.76 -15.12 34.58
C ALA A 537 15.54 -16.17 33.76
N ARG A 538 15.42 -17.46 34.09
CA ARG A 538 15.97 -18.56 33.26
C ARG A 538 15.35 -18.60 31.88
N ALA A 539 14.04 -18.43 31.76
CA ALA A 539 13.36 -18.38 30.47
C ALA A 539 13.84 -17.17 29.64
N VAL A 540 13.98 -16.00 30.28
CA VAL A 540 14.53 -14.79 29.64
C VAL A 540 15.96 -15.01 29.16
N MET A 541 16.79 -15.71 29.94
CA MET A 541 18.16 -16.06 29.54
C MET A 541 18.16 -16.97 28.31
N TYR A 542 17.36 -18.03 28.31
CA TYR A 542 17.29 -18.95 27.17
C TYR A 542 16.72 -18.31 25.90
N ASP A 543 15.83 -17.33 26.05
CA ASP A 543 15.39 -16.49 24.93
C ASP A 543 16.55 -15.64 24.38
N LEU A 544 17.31 -14.96 25.26
CA LEU A 544 18.46 -14.14 24.86
C LEU A 544 19.57 -14.95 24.16
N VAL A 545 19.78 -16.20 24.57
CA VAL A 545 20.78 -17.10 23.99
C VAL A 545 20.23 -17.98 22.84
N ASP A 546 19.04 -17.66 22.33
CA ASP A 546 18.40 -18.33 21.18
C ASP A 546 18.29 -19.87 21.35
N ARG A 547 17.77 -20.29 22.52
CA ARG A 547 17.56 -21.71 22.88
C ARG A 547 16.07 -21.99 23.08
N PRO A 548 15.25 -22.08 22.01
CA PRO A 548 13.79 -22.16 22.12
C PRO A 548 13.31 -23.35 22.94
N SER A 549 13.91 -24.53 22.79
CA SER A 549 13.54 -25.71 23.58
C SER A 549 13.86 -25.56 25.08
N ALA A 550 14.98 -24.90 25.41
CA ALA A 550 15.36 -24.65 26.79
C ALA A 550 14.50 -23.54 27.42
N ARG A 551 14.11 -22.53 26.62
CA ARG A 551 13.14 -21.50 27.00
C ARG A 551 11.80 -22.12 27.35
N LEU A 552 11.28 -23.01 26.49
CA LEU A 552 10.03 -23.73 26.73
C LEU A 552 10.08 -24.49 28.06
N ALA A 553 11.10 -25.32 28.28
CA ALA A 553 11.26 -26.06 29.53
C ALA A 553 11.39 -25.14 30.76
N ALA A 554 12.10 -24.02 30.65
CA ALA A 554 12.23 -23.05 31.74
C ALA A 554 10.90 -22.32 32.05
N LEU A 555 10.06 -22.07 31.05
CA LEU A 555 8.71 -21.53 31.25
C LEU A 555 7.79 -22.53 31.93
N GLU A 556 7.89 -23.82 31.56
CA GLU A 556 7.13 -24.88 32.24
C GLU A 556 7.53 -25.03 33.71
N ASP A 557 8.84 -25.05 34.00
CA ASP A 557 9.38 -25.03 35.36
C ASP A 557 8.86 -23.80 36.14
N PHE A 558 8.91 -22.61 35.53
CA PHE A 558 8.45 -21.37 36.14
C PHE A 558 6.97 -21.42 36.49
N VAL A 559 6.10 -21.77 35.52
CA VAL A 559 4.65 -21.84 35.74
C VAL A 559 4.33 -22.85 36.83
N GLN A 560 4.96 -24.04 36.81
CA GLN A 560 4.75 -25.06 37.83
C GLN A 560 5.12 -24.56 39.23
N GLU A 561 6.30 -23.97 39.41
CA GLU A 561 6.77 -23.50 40.71
C GLU A 561 5.97 -22.30 41.22
N ALA A 562 5.62 -21.37 40.32
CA ALA A 562 4.79 -20.22 40.67
C ALA A 562 3.40 -20.66 41.14
N THR A 563 2.70 -21.53 40.39
CA THR A 563 1.37 -22.04 40.78
C THR A 563 1.39 -22.75 42.14
N LEU A 564 2.49 -23.41 42.52
CA LEU A 564 2.59 -24.12 43.80
C LEU A 564 2.83 -23.21 45.01
N ARG A 565 3.53 -22.09 44.83
CA ARG A 565 4.04 -21.26 45.94
C ARG A 565 3.20 -20.03 46.23
N VAL A 566 2.52 -19.55 45.20
CA VAL A 566 1.93 -18.24 45.16
C VAL A 566 0.48 -18.29 45.66
N ASP A 567 0.05 -17.25 46.37
CA ASP A 567 -1.34 -17.16 46.85
C ASP A 567 -2.31 -17.01 45.67
N PRO A 568 -3.27 -17.94 45.49
CA PRO A 568 -4.23 -17.91 44.39
C PRO A 568 -5.19 -16.72 44.46
N ASP A 569 -5.40 -16.13 45.65
CA ASP A 569 -6.27 -14.97 45.82
C ASP A 569 -5.55 -13.64 45.56
N ALA A 570 -4.21 -13.64 45.50
CA ALA A 570 -3.41 -12.47 45.18
C ALA A 570 -3.23 -12.32 43.66
N LYS A 571 -2.99 -11.09 43.18
CA LYS A 571 -2.78 -10.82 41.75
C LYS A 571 -1.39 -11.28 41.32
N GLN A 572 -1.33 -12.14 40.29
CA GLN A 572 -0.10 -12.80 39.85
C GLN A 572 0.32 -12.41 38.44
N TYR A 573 0.63 -11.12 38.24
CA TYR A 573 0.92 -10.60 36.90
C TYR A 573 2.11 -11.27 36.21
N LEU A 574 3.13 -11.70 36.96
CA LEU A 574 4.28 -12.41 36.37
C LEU A 574 3.90 -13.85 35.97
N LEU A 575 3.04 -14.52 36.73
CA LEU A 575 2.51 -15.84 36.36
C LEU A 575 1.63 -15.76 35.11
N GLU A 576 0.70 -14.78 35.06
CA GLU A 576 -0.12 -14.52 33.87
C GLU A 576 0.74 -14.30 32.62
N ARG A 577 1.79 -13.48 32.74
CA ARG A 577 2.77 -13.25 31.67
C ARG A 577 3.48 -14.55 31.25
N GLY A 578 3.99 -15.31 32.22
CA GLY A 578 4.72 -16.54 31.90
C GLY A 578 3.84 -17.62 31.28
N LEU A 579 2.55 -17.71 31.68
CA LEU A 579 1.56 -18.55 30.99
C LEU A 579 1.34 -18.10 29.55
N TYR A 580 1.26 -16.78 29.31
CA TYR A 580 1.09 -16.24 27.97
C TYR A 580 2.31 -16.52 27.08
N GLU A 581 3.52 -16.31 27.60
CA GLU A 581 4.76 -16.64 26.90
C GLU A 581 4.95 -18.14 26.69
N LEU A 582 4.52 -18.97 27.66
CA LEU A 582 4.51 -20.43 27.53
C LEU A 582 3.58 -20.89 26.41
N ALA A 583 2.40 -20.28 26.29
CA ALA A 583 1.48 -20.56 25.20
C ALA A 583 2.12 -20.26 23.83
N GLY A 584 2.79 -19.11 23.70
CA GLY A 584 3.55 -18.78 22.49
C GLY A 584 4.65 -19.79 22.17
N ALA A 585 5.48 -20.14 23.16
CA ALA A 585 6.55 -21.12 22.98
C ALA A 585 6.03 -22.53 22.61
N ARG A 586 4.88 -22.94 23.15
CA ARG A 586 4.22 -24.20 22.78
C ARG A 586 3.66 -24.16 21.36
N ALA A 587 3.03 -23.05 20.96
CA ALA A 587 2.53 -22.87 19.60
C ALA A 587 3.67 -22.92 18.57
N GLU A 588 4.81 -22.27 18.86
CA GLU A 588 6.03 -22.33 18.04
C GLU A 588 6.59 -23.77 17.94
N ALA A 589 6.52 -24.55 19.02
CA ALA A 589 6.89 -25.96 19.04
C ALA A 589 5.85 -26.89 18.36
N GLY A 590 4.72 -26.35 17.91
CA GLY A 590 3.61 -27.10 17.29
C GLY A 590 2.65 -27.78 18.27
N ASP A 591 2.80 -27.55 19.58
CA ASP A 591 1.88 -28.02 20.61
C ASP A 591 0.69 -27.06 20.78
N ILE A 592 -0.23 -27.12 19.82
CA ILE A 592 -1.41 -26.24 19.78
C ILE A 592 -2.32 -26.44 20.98
N GLU A 593 -2.55 -27.69 21.42
CA GLU A 593 -3.42 -27.96 22.57
C GLU A 593 -2.80 -27.51 23.89
N GLY A 594 -1.50 -27.74 24.09
CA GLY A 594 -0.80 -27.24 25.27
C GLY A 594 -0.71 -25.71 25.31
N ALA A 595 -0.62 -25.06 24.15
CA ALA A 595 -0.70 -23.60 24.04
C ALA A 595 -2.09 -23.07 24.42
N ARG A 596 -3.15 -23.69 23.89
CA ARG A 596 -4.53 -23.35 24.26
C ARG A 596 -4.80 -23.52 25.75
N LEU A 597 -4.34 -24.63 26.34
CA LEU A 597 -4.54 -24.88 27.77
C LEU A 597 -3.90 -23.77 28.62
N ALA A 598 -2.68 -23.34 28.27
CA ALA A 598 -2.02 -22.24 28.97
C ALA A 598 -2.80 -20.91 28.85
N LEU A 599 -3.35 -20.58 27.68
CA LEU A 599 -4.18 -19.39 27.49
C LEU A 599 -5.51 -19.47 28.27
N GLN A 600 -6.12 -20.66 28.28
CA GLN A 600 -7.36 -20.94 29.01
C GLN A 600 -7.18 -20.76 30.51
N THR A 601 -6.07 -21.25 31.06
CA THR A 601 -5.72 -21.06 32.47
C THR A 601 -5.74 -19.58 32.84
N ILE A 602 -5.17 -18.69 32.01
CA ILE A 602 -5.13 -17.24 32.29
C ILE A 602 -6.54 -16.69 32.49
N TYR A 603 -7.46 -16.87 31.55
CA TYR A 603 -8.77 -16.24 31.65
C TYR A 603 -9.79 -17.01 32.51
N GLN A 604 -9.50 -18.27 32.88
CA GLN A 604 -10.34 -19.05 33.80
C GLN A 604 -9.96 -18.82 35.26
N GLU A 605 -8.66 -18.74 35.56
CA GLU A 605 -8.14 -18.61 36.92
C GLU A 605 -7.83 -17.14 37.27
N HIS A 606 -7.53 -16.30 36.28
CA HIS A 606 -7.19 -14.88 36.45
C HIS A 606 -8.06 -13.99 35.55
N ALA A 607 -9.38 -14.16 35.62
CA ALA A 607 -10.34 -13.43 34.76
C ALA A 607 -10.24 -11.89 34.87
N ASP A 608 -9.85 -11.36 36.04
CA ASP A 608 -9.66 -9.93 36.29
C ASP A 608 -8.20 -9.46 36.06
N GLY A 609 -7.35 -10.35 35.52
CA GLY A 609 -5.94 -10.12 35.24
C GLY A 609 -5.69 -9.24 34.01
N ARG A 610 -4.43 -8.83 33.82
CA ARG A 610 -4.01 -7.99 32.67
C ARG A 610 -4.05 -8.75 31.36
N TYR A 611 -3.83 -10.05 31.42
CA TYR A 611 -3.68 -10.89 30.23
C TYR A 611 -4.96 -11.61 29.83
N ALA A 612 -6.04 -11.56 30.60
CA ALA A 612 -7.23 -12.38 30.33
C ALA A 612 -7.85 -12.11 28.94
N ALA A 613 -8.07 -10.83 28.60
CA ALA A 613 -8.58 -10.44 27.29
C ALA A 613 -7.58 -10.76 26.16
N LEU A 614 -6.29 -10.51 26.37
CA LEU A 614 -5.23 -10.81 25.41
C LEU A 614 -5.10 -12.31 25.16
N ALA A 615 -5.25 -13.14 26.20
CA ALA A 615 -5.20 -14.59 26.12
C ALA A 615 -6.38 -15.16 25.31
N MET A 616 -7.59 -14.63 25.49
CA MET A 616 -8.73 -14.99 24.64
C MET A 616 -8.53 -14.58 23.18
N ALA A 617 -8.01 -13.38 22.93
CA ALA A 617 -7.70 -12.92 21.57
C ALA A 617 -6.66 -13.84 20.90
N GLY A 618 -5.60 -14.17 21.63
CA GLY A 618 -4.55 -15.11 21.22
C GLY A 618 -5.06 -16.53 20.99
N GLU A 619 -5.95 -17.06 21.83
CA GLU A 619 -6.54 -18.40 21.62
C GLU A 619 -7.37 -18.43 20.34
N GLY A 620 -8.18 -17.39 20.08
CA GLY A 620 -8.95 -17.30 18.85
C GLY A 620 -8.07 -17.23 17.60
N ALA A 621 -6.98 -16.45 17.62
CA ALA A 621 -6.02 -16.39 16.53
C ALA A 621 -5.32 -17.75 16.30
N LEU A 622 -4.84 -18.38 17.37
CA LEU A 622 -4.22 -19.72 17.32
C LEU A 622 -5.17 -20.78 16.73
N LEU A 623 -6.45 -20.74 17.11
CA LEU A 623 -7.48 -21.62 16.57
C LEU A 623 -7.77 -21.36 15.09
N MET A 624 -7.77 -20.09 14.67
CA MET A 624 -7.96 -19.72 13.28
C MET A 624 -6.83 -20.25 12.40
N ASP A 625 -5.58 -20.08 12.84
CA ASP A 625 -4.38 -20.60 12.17
C ASP A 625 -4.38 -22.13 12.09
N ALA A 626 -4.94 -22.80 13.11
CA ALA A 626 -5.13 -24.25 13.13
C ALA A 626 -6.33 -24.73 12.28
N GLY A 627 -7.04 -23.84 11.57
CA GLY A 627 -8.19 -24.17 10.73
C GLY A 627 -9.48 -24.46 11.51
N ARG A 628 -9.56 -24.07 12.77
CA ARG A 628 -10.70 -24.31 13.69
C ARG A 628 -11.56 -23.07 13.85
N ALA A 629 -11.99 -22.51 12.72
CA ALA A 629 -12.71 -21.23 12.62
C ALA A 629 -13.94 -21.14 13.55
N THR A 630 -14.72 -22.21 13.68
CA THR A 630 -15.91 -22.21 14.56
C THR A 630 -15.54 -22.07 16.04
N GLU A 631 -14.46 -22.69 16.50
CA GLU A 631 -14.00 -22.53 17.88
C GLU A 631 -13.39 -21.14 18.09
N ALA A 632 -12.62 -20.64 17.13
CA ALA A 632 -12.09 -19.27 17.17
C ALA A 632 -13.22 -18.24 17.33
N GLN A 633 -14.29 -18.38 16.52
CA GLN A 633 -15.48 -17.54 16.59
C GLN A 633 -16.13 -17.57 17.98
N GLN A 634 -16.22 -18.74 18.61
CA GLN A 634 -16.80 -18.87 19.95
C GLN A 634 -15.96 -18.16 21.00
N VAL A 635 -14.64 -18.28 20.94
CA VAL A 635 -13.71 -17.59 21.86
C VAL A 635 -13.81 -16.08 21.68
N TRP A 636 -13.77 -15.58 20.45
CA TRP A 636 -13.87 -14.13 20.17
C TRP A 636 -15.24 -13.54 20.54
N ASN A 637 -16.33 -14.27 20.33
CA ASN A 637 -17.65 -13.83 20.82
C ASN A 637 -17.70 -13.74 22.35
N ARG A 638 -17.03 -14.66 23.05
CA ARG A 638 -16.89 -14.60 24.51
C ARG A 638 -16.05 -13.41 24.95
N LEU A 639 -14.93 -13.15 24.28
CA LEU A 639 -14.07 -11.98 24.50
C LEU A 639 -14.88 -10.68 24.37
N LEU A 640 -15.66 -10.53 23.29
CA LEU A 640 -16.53 -9.37 23.06
C LEU A 640 -17.58 -9.17 24.15
N ALA A 641 -18.08 -10.26 24.73
CA ALA A 641 -19.10 -10.22 25.78
C ALA A 641 -18.50 -9.92 27.17
N GLN A 642 -17.33 -10.48 27.48
CA GLN A 642 -16.71 -10.38 28.81
C GLN A 642 -15.79 -9.16 28.96
N TYR A 643 -15.12 -8.74 27.89
CA TYR A 643 -14.15 -7.63 27.89
C TYR A 643 -14.49 -6.61 26.79
N PRO A 644 -15.63 -5.90 26.89
CA PRO A 644 -16.05 -4.93 25.85
C PRO A 644 -15.07 -3.76 25.69
N ASP A 645 -14.26 -3.48 26.71
CA ASP A 645 -13.28 -2.38 26.75
C ASP A 645 -11.86 -2.83 26.35
N TYR A 646 -11.69 -4.03 25.78
CA TYR A 646 -10.39 -4.50 25.30
C TYR A 646 -9.84 -3.57 24.22
N LEU A 647 -8.57 -3.17 24.35
CA LEU A 647 -7.94 -2.16 23.48
C LEU A 647 -7.98 -2.51 21.98
N PHE A 648 -7.91 -3.81 21.65
CA PHE A 648 -7.87 -4.31 20.26
C PHE A 648 -9.19 -4.99 19.84
N ILE A 649 -10.33 -4.53 20.39
CA ILE A 649 -11.63 -5.14 20.12
C ILE A 649 -12.08 -5.00 18.66
N ASP A 650 -11.63 -3.96 17.95
CA ASP A 650 -11.98 -3.74 16.55
C ASP A 650 -11.25 -4.72 15.62
N ASP A 651 -10.00 -5.08 15.91
CA ASP A 651 -9.26 -6.11 15.16
C ASP A 651 -9.98 -7.47 15.27
N VAL A 652 -10.46 -7.82 16.47
CA VAL A 652 -11.24 -9.03 16.70
C VAL A 652 -12.56 -9.01 15.91
N ARG A 653 -13.24 -7.86 15.83
CA ARG A 653 -14.46 -7.70 15.02
C ARG A 653 -14.17 -7.85 13.54
N ASP A 654 -13.05 -7.32 13.07
CA ASP A 654 -12.64 -7.43 11.67
C ASP A 654 -12.32 -8.89 11.30
N GLU A 655 -11.61 -9.63 12.16
CA GLU A 655 -11.39 -11.06 11.97
C GLU A 655 -12.71 -11.87 11.96
N LEU A 656 -13.64 -11.56 12.87
CA LEU A 656 -14.97 -12.19 12.87
C LEU A 656 -15.76 -11.93 11.57
N ARG A 657 -15.64 -10.74 10.96
CA ARG A 657 -16.30 -10.42 9.68
C ARG A 657 -15.69 -11.16 8.49
N LYS A 658 -14.43 -11.60 8.59
CA LYS A 658 -13.76 -12.40 7.54
C LYS A 658 -14.17 -13.87 7.56
N LEU A 659 -14.80 -14.33 8.64
CA LEU A 659 -15.30 -15.71 8.74
C LEU A 659 -16.52 -15.93 7.81
N PRO A 660 -16.60 -17.09 7.13
CA PRO A 660 -17.64 -17.40 6.14
C PRO A 660 -19.03 -17.68 6.71
#